data_AF-A0A971KVT0-F1
#
_entry.id   AF-A0A971KVT0-F1
#
_cell.length_a   1.000
_cell.length_b   1.000
_cell.length_c   1.000
_cell.angle_alpha   90.00
_cell.angle_beta   90.00
_cell.angle_gamma   90.00
#
_symmetry.space_group_name_H-M   'P 1'
#
loop_
_entity.id
_entity.type
_entity.pdbx_description
1 polymer ?
#
loop_
_entity_poly.entity_id
_entity_poly.type
_entity_poly.pdbx_seq_one_letter_code
_entity_poly.pdbx_strand_id
1 'polypeptide(L)'
;MGSKISNELVASVNKNTLSAIGDLPNRVPNVLKKSFYFKGRKAPEIACEIIKALTSPNDIILDPFFGGGSFILSALDAHRKIFGIELDNYTYDIVSMLFTEVDTDLVNEYFAVVEESAKQIVMDLYRTTCCGMDNYISKLYFDPENQEYYNPVSHREIIDDENVILTHKCENCGKKRKKFDDYDFEVLKRSEQLDTSGFPDSTYIENSRINITTSTGADKYDRIFTNRGKFALLTIQEAISKLPDTLERHLLQHALVSSLPLARIAQFGSSTDILYHVVPQKAQETNVWSVFNTKYKDILNFKKQYSNYQVSDVKSNSQYKLLCGSYRTILDKKYENKFDLVYTDFPYTDQVPYLERNQLFRVWLNHFCDGNNFVLSEKMLNEEIVLTNAPTRKNKGTIDLYFQDINNIFATLQKCLKVEKFAIFTIKLGKASHIRTYLEIVNLAKKNGFEYVSRFGIEKNDPTLRKQSAYANTFMNEIIVIFQKLKDEDRYFYVGDVDFEFIFKKEIYKILLKQEPHDSFTLTKAVNYGNELLIEREYIPNEKDHLKMLKIVSENFLVGDNGTIYIDNNRLYLDIEDNKTLFVKLYDLVPLYIRKLLSENGKFVLEDLYMELTASISGSSNTIMQILDNTDYKSAIRTLILNYCEISNGYYVKKRVVNEKHDNSEDISQYTGSEFELLVKELLIKEGYFNITIVGGAGDRGVDLVASILLDKDVKKVIFQCKRWISNVGSEPIQRLFAEREHHSYSKAICITTSDFTTEGKRAAKDFNVEIWNGIRVMELLNHHFPQKYYNRALNIPEESNN
;
A
#
# COMPACT_ATOMS: atom_id res chain seq x y z
N MET A 1 14.07 6.68 -11.37
CA MET A 1 15.22 6.15 -10.60
C MET A 1 15.23 4.65 -10.81
N GLY A 2 16.33 4.08 -11.31
CA GLY A 2 16.46 2.63 -11.43
C GLY A 2 16.36 1.95 -10.06
N SER A 3 15.79 0.76 -10.02
CA SER A 3 15.68 0.01 -8.77
C SER A 3 17.07 -0.40 -8.26
N LYS A 4 17.28 -0.39 -6.93
CA LYS A 4 18.55 -0.82 -6.30
C LYS A 4 18.57 -2.32 -5.96
N ILE A 5 17.55 -3.06 -6.40
CA ILE A 5 17.41 -4.51 -6.23
C ILE A 5 17.18 -5.16 -7.60
N SER A 6 17.51 -6.45 -7.73
CA SER A 6 17.37 -7.15 -9.01
C SER A 6 15.91 -7.47 -9.35
N ASN A 7 15.58 -7.45 -10.64
CA ASN A 7 14.26 -7.87 -11.13
C ASN A 7 13.97 -9.33 -10.77
N GLU A 8 14.99 -10.18 -10.69
CA GLU A 8 14.88 -11.58 -10.24
C GLU A 8 14.43 -11.68 -8.78
N LEU A 9 14.98 -10.84 -7.90
CA LEU A 9 14.55 -10.78 -6.49
C LEU A 9 13.09 -10.36 -6.39
N VAL A 10 12.70 -9.31 -7.11
CA VAL A 10 11.31 -8.82 -7.13
C VAL A 10 10.36 -9.91 -7.61
N ALA A 11 10.69 -10.58 -8.72
CA ALA A 11 9.89 -11.68 -9.25
C ALA A 11 9.80 -12.86 -8.27
N SER A 12 10.91 -13.21 -7.61
CA SER A 12 10.95 -14.27 -6.60
C SER A 12 10.09 -13.96 -5.38
N VAL A 13 10.22 -12.75 -4.80
CA VAL A 13 9.41 -12.31 -3.66
C VAL A 13 7.93 -12.29 -4.03
N ASN A 14 7.58 -11.76 -5.20
CA ASN A 14 6.19 -11.74 -5.69
C ASN A 14 5.63 -13.15 -5.83
N LYS A 15 6.35 -14.04 -6.50
CA LYS A 15 5.93 -15.42 -6.68
C LYS A 15 5.74 -16.13 -5.34
N ASN A 16 6.70 -16.02 -4.43
CA ASN A 16 6.65 -16.70 -3.14
C ASN A 16 5.52 -16.16 -2.25
N THR A 17 5.34 -14.84 -2.18
CA THR A 17 4.31 -14.24 -1.32
C THR A 17 2.89 -14.40 -1.88
N LEU A 18 2.68 -14.14 -3.18
CA LEU A 18 1.37 -14.30 -3.81
C LEU A 18 0.94 -15.77 -3.85
N SER A 19 1.86 -16.69 -4.14
CA SER A 19 1.58 -18.13 -4.10
C SER A 19 1.29 -18.62 -2.69
N ALA A 20 1.94 -18.06 -1.66
CA ALA A 20 1.72 -18.46 -0.27
C ALA A 20 0.36 -17.97 0.26
N ILE A 21 -0.07 -16.78 -0.17
CA ILE A 21 -1.35 -16.20 0.28
C ILE A 21 -2.52 -16.80 -0.50
N GLY A 22 -2.36 -17.06 -1.80
CA GLY A 22 -3.41 -17.65 -2.65
C GLY A 22 -4.78 -17.02 -2.43
N ASP A 23 -5.80 -17.86 -2.23
CA ASP A 23 -7.19 -17.47 -1.93
C ASP A 23 -7.51 -17.43 -0.42
N LEU A 24 -6.49 -17.29 0.45
CA LEU A 24 -6.73 -17.31 1.90
C LEU A 24 -7.69 -16.19 2.32
N PRO A 25 -8.71 -16.52 3.16
CA PRO A 25 -9.67 -15.52 3.58
C PRO A 25 -9.01 -14.49 4.50
N ASN A 26 -9.23 -13.20 4.23
CA ASN A 26 -8.83 -12.11 5.12
C ASN A 26 -9.73 -12.07 6.37
N ARG A 27 -9.54 -13.04 7.27
CA ARG A 27 -10.37 -13.28 8.44
C ARG A 27 -9.57 -13.16 9.72
N VAL A 28 -10.00 -12.25 10.59
CA VAL A 28 -9.56 -12.22 11.99
C VAL A 28 -10.34 -13.27 12.80
N PRO A 29 -9.69 -14.20 13.53
CA PRO A 29 -10.35 -15.22 14.34
C PRO A 29 -11.30 -14.63 15.38
N ASN A 30 -12.44 -15.28 15.60
CA ASN A 30 -13.44 -14.80 16.56
C ASN A 30 -12.90 -14.74 18.00
N VAL A 31 -12.06 -15.69 18.40
CA VAL A 31 -11.40 -15.69 19.71
C VAL A 31 -10.58 -14.41 19.94
N LEU A 32 -9.85 -13.96 18.92
CA LEU A 32 -9.05 -12.75 18.98
C LEU A 32 -9.93 -11.49 18.98
N LYS A 33 -11.01 -11.47 18.18
CA LYS A 33 -11.98 -10.35 18.16
C LYS A 33 -12.69 -10.16 19.50
N LYS A 34 -13.00 -11.25 20.20
CA LYS A 34 -13.85 -11.25 21.39
C LYS A 34 -13.09 -11.03 22.69
N SER A 35 -11.84 -11.51 22.78
CA SER A 35 -10.98 -11.43 23.97
C SER A 35 -10.96 -10.03 24.60
N PHE A 36 -10.71 -8.99 23.80
CA PHE A 36 -10.80 -7.60 24.25
C PHE A 36 -11.12 -6.64 23.09
N TYR A 37 -11.40 -5.38 23.41
CA TYR A 37 -11.71 -4.39 22.39
C TYR A 37 -10.45 -3.75 21.78
N PHE A 38 -10.19 -4.01 20.51
CA PHE A 38 -9.09 -3.41 19.74
C PHE A 38 -9.50 -3.23 18.28
N LYS A 39 -9.23 -2.04 17.72
CA LYS A 39 -9.45 -1.71 16.31
C LYS A 39 -8.12 -1.90 15.57
N GLY A 40 -8.12 -2.47 14.37
CA GLY A 40 -6.90 -2.64 13.57
C GLY A 40 -6.32 -4.06 13.51
N ARG A 41 -6.97 -5.06 14.12
CA ARG A 41 -6.53 -6.47 14.04
C ARG A 41 -6.37 -6.96 12.60
N LYS A 42 -5.35 -7.78 12.36
CA LYS A 42 -5.02 -8.39 11.06
C LYS A 42 -5.32 -9.88 11.05
N ALA A 43 -5.49 -10.45 9.86
CA ALA A 43 -5.68 -11.88 9.67
C ALA A 43 -4.36 -12.61 9.97
N PRO A 44 -4.25 -13.40 11.06
CA PRO A 44 -3.00 -14.06 11.42
C PRO A 44 -2.55 -15.08 10.38
N GLU A 45 -3.48 -15.77 9.72
CA GLU A 45 -3.18 -16.79 8.69
C GLU A 45 -2.40 -16.19 7.51
N ILE A 46 -2.86 -15.06 6.98
CA ILE A 46 -2.18 -14.38 5.85
C ILE A 46 -0.77 -13.96 6.26
N ALA A 47 -0.64 -13.37 7.45
CA ALA A 47 0.67 -12.94 7.94
C ALA A 47 1.60 -14.12 8.23
N CYS A 48 1.06 -15.25 8.72
CA CYS A 48 1.80 -16.48 8.96
C CYS A 48 2.42 -17.03 7.67
N GLU A 49 1.65 -17.08 6.57
CA GLU A 49 2.15 -17.56 5.29
C GLU A 49 3.21 -16.62 4.67
N ILE A 50 3.05 -15.31 4.83
CA ILE A 50 4.08 -14.34 4.40
C ILE A 50 5.36 -14.50 5.21
N ILE A 51 5.23 -14.67 6.54
CA ILE A 51 6.37 -14.94 7.41
C ILE A 51 7.07 -16.21 6.93
N LYS A 52 6.32 -17.28 6.66
CA LYS A 52 6.86 -18.54 6.15
C LYS A 52 7.61 -18.38 4.83
N ALA A 53 7.06 -17.59 3.92
CA ALA A 53 7.62 -17.38 2.58
C ALA A 53 8.93 -16.57 2.58
N LEU A 54 9.16 -15.72 3.58
CA LEU A 54 10.28 -14.76 3.59
C LEU A 54 11.32 -15.01 4.69
N THR A 55 11.13 -16.01 5.54
CA THR A 55 12.02 -16.31 6.67
C THR A 55 12.28 -17.80 6.82
N SER A 56 13.33 -18.16 7.55
CA SER A 56 13.63 -19.53 7.97
C SER A 56 13.09 -19.82 9.38
N PRO A 57 12.90 -21.09 9.78
CA PRO A 57 12.59 -21.44 11.15
C PRO A 57 13.59 -20.83 12.14
N ASN A 58 13.12 -20.36 13.30
CA ASN A 58 13.89 -19.65 14.34
C ASN A 58 14.42 -18.25 14.00
N ASP A 59 14.18 -17.73 12.79
CA ASP A 59 14.45 -16.32 12.47
C ASP A 59 13.70 -15.40 13.46
N ILE A 60 14.28 -14.22 13.73
CA ILE A 60 13.76 -13.27 14.72
C ILE A 60 12.98 -12.17 14.03
N ILE A 61 11.67 -12.14 14.27
CA ILE A 61 10.74 -11.15 13.74
C ILE A 61 10.61 -9.99 14.74
N LEU A 62 10.49 -8.78 14.21
CA LEU A 62 10.15 -7.59 14.98
C LEU A 62 8.76 -7.09 14.58
N ASP A 63 7.93 -6.86 15.58
CA ASP A 63 6.71 -6.07 15.49
C ASP A 63 6.78 -4.92 16.50
N PRO A 64 7.15 -3.70 16.06
CA PRO A 64 7.29 -2.56 16.96
C PRO A 64 5.94 -1.89 17.31
N PHE A 65 4.82 -2.42 16.83
CA PHE A 65 3.46 -1.91 17.07
C PHE A 65 2.46 -3.07 17.18
N PHE A 66 2.69 -4.01 18.10
CA PHE A 66 1.98 -5.28 18.05
C PHE A 66 0.47 -5.19 18.27
N GLY A 67 -0.01 -4.12 18.93
CA GLY A 67 -1.41 -3.84 19.10
C GLY A 67 -2.21 -5.04 19.59
N GLY A 68 -3.11 -5.54 18.76
CA GLY A 68 -3.96 -6.69 19.06
C GLY A 68 -3.27 -8.07 19.10
N GLY A 69 -1.96 -8.14 18.87
CA GLY A 69 -1.16 -9.38 18.93
C GLY A 69 -1.32 -10.31 17.71
N SER A 70 -1.83 -9.81 16.59
CA SER A 70 -2.05 -10.64 15.39
C SER A 70 -0.75 -11.20 14.82
N PHE A 71 0.30 -10.38 14.70
CA PHE A 71 1.60 -10.84 14.18
C PHE A 71 2.39 -11.68 15.19
N ILE A 72 2.12 -11.53 16.50
CA ILE A 72 2.64 -12.44 17.54
C ILE A 72 2.16 -13.87 17.26
N LEU A 73 0.86 -14.07 17.15
CA LEU A 73 0.29 -15.39 16.82
C LEU A 73 0.82 -15.90 15.48
N SER A 74 0.88 -15.02 14.46
CA SER A 74 1.36 -15.38 13.11
C SER A 74 2.79 -15.91 13.12
N ALA A 75 3.67 -15.28 13.89
CA ALA A 75 5.07 -15.69 14.03
C ALA A 75 5.20 -17.01 14.80
N LEU A 76 4.44 -17.19 15.88
CA LEU A 76 4.45 -18.41 16.68
C LEU A 76 3.89 -19.62 15.90
N ASP A 77 2.79 -19.44 15.16
CA ASP A 77 2.22 -20.44 14.27
C ASP A 77 3.18 -20.76 13.10
N ALA A 78 4.03 -19.80 12.72
CA ALA A 78 5.11 -20.02 11.79
C ALA A 78 6.34 -20.64 12.47
N HIS A 79 6.41 -20.87 13.77
CA HIS A 79 7.64 -21.34 14.44
C HIS A 79 8.84 -20.40 14.25
N ARG A 80 8.59 -19.08 14.28
CA ARG A 80 9.61 -18.02 14.31
C ARG A 80 9.62 -17.38 15.69
N LYS A 81 10.75 -16.77 16.04
CA LYS A 81 10.84 -15.97 17.27
C LYS A 81 10.28 -14.58 17.00
N ILE A 82 9.60 -13.97 17.96
CA ILE A 82 9.09 -12.60 17.79
C ILE A 82 9.37 -11.67 18.96
N PHE A 83 9.79 -10.45 18.64
CA PHE A 83 9.89 -9.33 19.58
C PHE A 83 8.76 -8.35 19.28
N GLY A 84 7.85 -8.20 20.23
CA GLY A 84 6.74 -7.26 20.20
C GLY A 84 7.02 -6.05 21.08
N ILE A 85 6.76 -4.84 20.56
CA ILE A 85 6.71 -3.62 21.36
C ILE A 85 5.34 -2.95 21.19
N GLU A 86 4.77 -2.46 22.30
CA GLU A 86 3.52 -1.69 22.30
C GLU A 86 3.63 -0.50 23.24
N LEU A 87 3.26 0.68 22.72
CA LEU A 87 3.37 1.94 23.44
C LEU A 87 2.24 2.11 24.44
N ASP A 88 1.02 1.72 24.07
CA ASP A 88 -0.13 1.80 24.94
C ASP A 88 -0.01 0.78 26.08
N ASN A 89 0.25 1.26 27.29
CA ASN A 89 0.35 0.42 28.50
C ASN A 89 -0.91 -0.42 28.77
N TYR A 90 -2.12 0.03 28.42
CA TYR A 90 -3.32 -0.81 28.52
C TYR A 90 -3.29 -1.96 27.52
N THR A 91 -3.01 -1.65 26.25
CA THR A 91 -2.99 -2.67 25.18
C THR A 91 -1.86 -3.67 25.42
N TYR A 92 -0.69 -3.19 25.86
CA TYR A 92 0.42 -4.01 26.30
C TYR A 92 0.00 -4.97 27.41
N ASP A 93 -0.63 -4.45 28.47
CA ASP A 93 -0.93 -5.22 29.67
C ASP A 93 -1.97 -6.31 29.41
N ILE A 94 -3.06 -5.98 28.70
CA ILE A 94 -4.10 -6.98 28.38
C ILE A 94 -3.60 -8.07 27.44
N VAL A 95 -2.79 -7.73 26.42
CA VAL A 95 -2.19 -8.74 25.54
C VAL A 95 -1.18 -9.58 26.30
N SER A 96 -0.36 -8.96 27.15
CA SER A 96 0.56 -9.69 28.03
C SER A 96 -0.19 -10.69 28.90
N MET A 97 -1.27 -10.27 29.57
CA MET A 97 -2.13 -11.14 30.39
C MET A 97 -2.69 -12.33 29.59
N LEU A 98 -3.08 -12.13 28.33
CA LEU A 98 -3.55 -13.23 27.47
C LEU A 98 -2.46 -14.30 27.24
N PHE A 99 -1.20 -13.90 27.14
CA PHE A 99 -0.02 -14.75 26.91
C PHE A 99 0.72 -15.15 28.19
N THR A 100 0.33 -14.66 29.36
CA THR A 100 0.91 -15.08 30.64
C THR A 100 0.18 -16.31 31.17
N GLU A 101 0.91 -17.34 31.62
CA GLU A 101 0.32 -18.51 32.27
C GLU A 101 -0.34 -18.12 33.61
N VAL A 102 -1.53 -18.65 33.88
CA VAL A 102 -2.30 -18.41 35.10
C VAL A 102 -2.90 -19.71 35.61
N ASP A 103 -3.13 -19.80 36.91
CA ASP A 103 -3.88 -20.91 37.49
C ASP A 103 -5.37 -20.77 37.13
N THR A 104 -5.82 -21.57 36.17
CA THR A 104 -7.20 -21.48 35.67
C THR A 104 -8.22 -21.94 36.72
N ASP A 105 -7.84 -22.85 37.61
CA ASP A 105 -8.73 -23.30 38.69
C ASP A 105 -8.92 -22.17 39.70
N LEU A 106 -7.84 -21.50 40.09
CA LEU A 106 -7.90 -20.31 40.96
C LEU A 106 -8.66 -19.15 40.31
N VAL A 107 -8.52 -18.92 39.00
CA VAL A 107 -9.36 -17.95 38.26
C VAL A 107 -10.85 -18.28 38.40
N ASN A 108 -11.22 -19.57 38.30
CA ASN A 108 -12.61 -20.00 38.45
C ASN A 108 -13.11 -19.85 39.89
N GLU A 109 -12.27 -20.14 40.89
CA GLU A 109 -12.58 -19.92 42.31
C GLU A 109 -12.81 -18.43 42.59
N TYR A 110 -11.92 -17.55 42.13
CA TYR A 110 -12.09 -16.11 42.26
C TYR A 110 -13.31 -15.58 41.54
N PHE A 111 -13.60 -16.08 40.33
CA PHE A 111 -14.83 -15.72 39.64
C PHE A 111 -16.06 -16.15 40.43
N ALA A 112 -16.05 -17.32 41.07
CA ALA A 112 -17.15 -17.78 41.92
C ALA A 112 -17.35 -16.86 43.15
N VAL A 113 -16.27 -16.39 43.78
CA VAL A 113 -16.34 -15.41 44.89
C VAL A 113 -16.94 -14.08 44.41
N VAL A 114 -16.53 -13.59 43.24
CA VAL A 114 -17.11 -12.37 42.63
C VAL A 114 -18.58 -12.60 42.27
N GLU A 115 -18.92 -13.79 41.77
CA GLU A 115 -20.30 -14.17 41.46
C GLU A 115 -21.18 -14.18 42.71
N GLU A 116 -20.74 -14.80 43.79
CA GLU A 116 -21.46 -14.81 45.06
C GLU A 116 -21.67 -13.40 45.63
N SER A 117 -20.64 -12.54 45.51
CA SER A 117 -20.65 -11.21 46.12
C SER A 117 -21.41 -10.15 45.32
N ALA A 118 -21.39 -10.22 43.98
CA ALA A 118 -21.85 -9.12 43.11
C ALA A 118 -23.01 -9.50 42.18
N LYS A 119 -23.14 -10.77 41.75
CA LYS A 119 -24.09 -11.14 40.69
C LYS A 119 -25.51 -10.75 41.01
N GLN A 120 -26.02 -11.16 42.18
CA GLN A 120 -27.42 -10.95 42.50
C GLN A 120 -27.73 -9.45 42.64
N ILE A 121 -26.85 -8.70 43.31
CA ILE A 121 -26.95 -7.25 43.45
C ILE A 121 -27.05 -6.59 42.08
N VAL A 122 -26.16 -6.94 41.16
CA VAL A 122 -26.15 -6.37 39.80
C VAL A 122 -27.37 -6.80 39.01
N MET A 123 -27.75 -8.09 39.07
CA MET A 123 -28.91 -8.61 38.34
C MET A 123 -30.20 -7.94 38.80
N ASP A 124 -30.36 -7.65 40.10
CA ASP A 124 -31.55 -7.00 40.65
C ASP A 124 -31.75 -5.56 40.14
N LEU A 125 -30.69 -4.85 39.74
CA LEU A 125 -30.79 -3.54 39.06
C LEU A 125 -31.49 -3.61 37.69
N TYR A 126 -31.56 -4.82 37.13
CA TYR A 126 -32.20 -5.14 35.86
C TYR A 126 -33.43 -6.04 36.06
N ARG A 127 -33.96 -6.20 37.28
CA ARG A 127 -35.14 -7.03 37.51
C ARG A 127 -36.34 -6.50 36.74
N THR A 128 -37.13 -7.42 36.19
CA THR A 128 -38.37 -7.16 35.47
C THR A 128 -39.34 -8.32 35.72
N THR A 129 -40.58 -8.17 35.27
CA THR A 129 -41.53 -9.29 35.22
C THR A 129 -42.12 -9.44 33.82
N CYS A 130 -42.52 -10.66 33.47
CA CYS A 130 -43.28 -10.93 32.26
C CYS A 130 -44.40 -11.93 32.60
N CYS A 131 -45.66 -11.55 32.34
CA CYS A 131 -46.83 -12.36 32.73
C CYS A 131 -46.87 -12.73 34.22
N GLY A 132 -46.39 -11.85 35.10
CA GLY A 132 -46.32 -12.10 36.55
C GLY A 132 -45.14 -12.96 37.03
N MET A 133 -44.28 -13.42 36.12
CA MET A 133 -43.08 -14.20 36.45
C MET A 133 -41.84 -13.30 36.50
N ASP A 134 -40.97 -13.52 37.48
CA ASP A 134 -39.68 -12.84 37.62
C ASP A 134 -38.76 -13.10 36.42
N ASN A 135 -38.05 -12.06 35.98
CA ASN A 135 -37.05 -12.13 34.92
C ASN A 135 -36.06 -10.96 35.07
N TYR A 136 -35.13 -10.84 34.12
CA TYR A 136 -34.15 -9.76 34.08
C TYR A 136 -34.06 -9.17 32.69
N ILE A 137 -33.95 -7.84 32.61
CA ILE A 137 -33.65 -7.09 31.41
C ILE A 137 -32.23 -7.45 30.96
N SER A 138 -32.12 -8.07 29.79
CA SER A 138 -30.85 -8.29 29.11
C SER A 138 -30.43 -7.04 28.34
N LYS A 139 -31.38 -6.40 27.65
CA LYS A 139 -31.20 -5.11 26.96
C LYS A 139 -32.46 -4.27 27.07
N LEU A 140 -32.28 -2.97 27.21
CA LEU A 140 -33.35 -1.97 27.16
C LEU A 140 -33.06 -0.98 26.04
N TYR A 141 -34.05 -0.73 25.18
CA TYR A 141 -34.02 0.35 24.20
C TYR A 141 -34.81 1.55 24.74
N PHE A 142 -34.20 2.73 24.73
CA PHE A 142 -34.76 3.95 25.32
C PHE A 142 -34.15 5.21 24.68
N ASP A 143 -34.72 6.38 24.98
CA ASP A 143 -34.18 7.68 24.56
C ASP A 143 -33.56 8.44 25.76
N PRO A 144 -32.22 8.56 25.83
CA PRO A 144 -31.55 9.13 27.00
C PRO A 144 -31.81 10.61 27.26
N GLU A 145 -31.96 11.43 26.21
CA GLU A 145 -32.03 12.90 26.34
C GLU A 145 -33.31 13.35 27.06
N ASN A 146 -34.44 12.75 26.73
CA ASN A 146 -35.75 13.01 27.34
C ASN A 146 -36.15 11.95 28.38
N GLN A 147 -35.29 10.94 28.63
CA GLN A 147 -35.56 9.81 29.51
C GLN A 147 -36.86 9.07 29.17
N GLU A 148 -37.14 8.89 27.87
CA GLU A 148 -38.34 8.18 27.40
C GLU A 148 -38.08 6.67 27.32
N TYR A 149 -38.79 5.91 28.16
CA TYR A 149 -38.66 4.46 28.30
C TYR A 149 -39.92 3.68 27.85
N TYR A 150 -41.10 4.29 27.89
CA TYR A 150 -42.35 3.60 27.57
C TYR A 150 -42.58 3.54 26.07
N ASN A 151 -42.29 4.63 25.37
CA ASN A 151 -42.52 4.78 23.94
C ASN A 151 -41.32 5.42 23.24
N PRO A 152 -40.11 4.81 23.32
CA PRO A 152 -38.93 5.38 22.69
C PRO A 152 -39.08 5.42 21.17
N VAL A 153 -38.29 6.28 20.51
CA VAL A 153 -38.34 6.42 19.05
C VAL A 153 -38.10 5.07 18.39
N SER A 154 -39.12 4.59 17.66
CA SER A 154 -39.10 3.27 17.03
C SER A 154 -37.91 3.08 16.08
N HIS A 155 -37.37 1.87 16.08
CA HIS A 155 -36.29 1.43 15.21
C HIS A 155 -36.31 -0.10 15.04
N ARG A 156 -35.53 -0.62 14.07
CA ARG A 156 -35.51 -2.03 13.64
C ARG A 156 -35.26 -3.12 14.71
N GLU A 157 -34.89 -2.73 15.93
CA GLU A 157 -34.65 -3.68 17.04
C GLU A 157 -35.80 -3.68 18.05
N ILE A 158 -36.69 -2.69 18.01
CA ILE A 158 -37.99 -2.66 18.71
C ILE A 158 -38.99 -3.33 17.76
N ILE A 159 -39.58 -4.44 18.20
CA ILE A 159 -40.51 -5.26 17.43
C ILE A 159 -41.80 -5.33 18.23
N ASP A 160 -42.95 -5.08 17.60
CA ASP A 160 -44.27 -5.05 18.27
C ASP A 160 -44.33 -4.08 19.48
N ASP A 161 -43.62 -2.96 19.37
CA ASP A 161 -43.32 -1.97 20.42
C ASP A 161 -42.66 -2.57 21.69
N GLU A 162 -42.13 -3.78 21.62
CA GLU A 162 -41.42 -4.42 22.72
C GLU A 162 -39.95 -3.95 22.75
N ASN A 163 -39.67 -2.99 23.63
CA ASN A 163 -38.36 -2.36 23.80
C ASN A 163 -37.49 -2.97 24.92
N VAL A 164 -38.00 -3.97 25.64
CA VAL A 164 -37.25 -4.76 26.63
C VAL A 164 -36.93 -6.13 26.05
N ILE A 165 -35.66 -6.54 26.08
CA ILE A 165 -35.23 -7.92 25.81
C ILE A 165 -34.97 -8.62 27.14
N LEU A 166 -35.64 -9.74 27.36
CA LEU A 166 -35.51 -10.58 28.54
C LEU A 166 -34.28 -11.48 28.47
N THR A 167 -33.67 -11.73 29.63
CA THR A 167 -32.54 -12.66 29.79
C THR A 167 -32.99 -14.09 29.48
N HIS A 168 -34.13 -14.49 30.04
CA HIS A 168 -34.75 -15.79 29.80
C HIS A 168 -36.07 -15.63 29.02
N LYS A 169 -36.44 -16.64 28.22
CA LYS A 169 -37.79 -16.68 27.64
C LYS A 169 -38.80 -16.75 28.79
N CYS A 170 -39.88 -15.98 28.71
CA CYS A 170 -40.96 -16.05 29.68
C CYS A 170 -41.57 -17.45 29.67
N GLU A 171 -41.70 -18.06 30.84
CA GLU A 171 -42.24 -19.42 31.00
C GLU A 171 -43.72 -19.51 30.62
N ASN A 172 -44.47 -18.42 30.80
CA ASN A 172 -45.90 -18.38 30.50
C ASN A 172 -46.20 -18.12 29.01
N CYS A 173 -45.61 -17.08 28.41
CA CYS A 173 -45.92 -16.68 27.03
C CYS A 173 -44.87 -17.08 26.00
N GLY A 174 -43.74 -17.66 26.41
CA GLY A 174 -42.63 -18.07 25.54
C GLY A 174 -41.84 -16.93 24.91
N LYS A 175 -42.25 -15.67 25.09
CA LYS A 175 -41.61 -14.50 24.50
C LYS A 175 -40.27 -14.18 25.16
N LYS A 176 -39.34 -13.60 24.39
CA LYS A 176 -38.06 -13.05 24.88
C LYS A 176 -38.08 -11.52 24.99
N ARG A 177 -39.25 -10.92 24.76
CA ARG A 177 -39.42 -9.47 24.65
C ARG A 177 -40.73 -9.09 25.33
N LYS A 178 -40.77 -7.87 25.86
CA LYS A 178 -41.98 -7.22 26.42
C LYS A 178 -41.90 -5.72 26.16
N LYS A 179 -43.03 -5.04 26.30
CA LYS A 179 -43.05 -3.57 26.42
C LYS A 179 -42.55 -3.20 27.81
N PHE A 180 -41.81 -2.10 27.92
CA PHE A 180 -41.46 -1.50 29.20
C PHE A 180 -42.74 -1.11 29.97
N ASP A 181 -42.76 -1.33 31.28
CA ASP A 181 -43.93 -1.07 32.13
C ASP A 181 -43.57 -0.39 33.47
N ASP A 182 -44.59 -0.13 34.29
CA ASP A 182 -44.44 0.56 35.57
C ASP A 182 -43.55 -0.20 36.57
N TYR A 183 -43.52 -1.53 36.50
CA TYR A 183 -42.61 -2.31 37.33
C TYR A 183 -41.16 -2.02 36.95
N ASP A 184 -40.86 -2.02 35.64
CA ASP A 184 -39.53 -1.70 35.12
C ASP A 184 -39.11 -0.28 35.50
N PHE A 185 -40.05 0.68 35.43
CA PHE A 185 -39.82 2.06 35.84
C PHE A 185 -39.49 2.20 37.32
N GLU A 186 -40.22 1.51 38.21
CA GLU A 186 -39.96 1.55 39.65
C GLU A 186 -38.60 0.95 40.02
N VAL A 187 -38.17 -0.13 39.35
CA VAL A 187 -36.82 -0.69 39.52
C VAL A 187 -35.75 0.32 39.05
N LEU A 188 -35.97 0.96 37.90
CA LEU A 188 -35.05 1.96 37.36
C LEU A 188 -34.94 3.18 38.29
N LYS A 189 -36.06 3.72 38.76
CA LYS A 189 -36.12 4.87 39.66
C LYS A 189 -35.38 4.63 40.98
N ARG A 190 -35.48 3.42 41.55
CA ARG A 190 -34.69 3.04 42.74
C ARG A 190 -33.19 3.01 42.43
N SER A 191 -32.83 2.53 41.24
CA SER A 191 -31.44 2.44 40.82
C SER A 191 -30.79 3.81 40.56
N GLU A 192 -31.57 4.82 40.19
CA GLU A 192 -31.10 6.22 40.04
C GLU A 192 -30.74 6.90 41.37
N GLN A 193 -31.14 6.33 42.52
CA GLN A 193 -30.82 6.84 43.85
C GLN A 193 -29.56 6.22 44.47
N LEU A 194 -28.95 5.25 43.79
CA LEU A 194 -27.77 4.55 44.28
C LEU A 194 -26.53 5.45 44.22
N ASP A 195 -25.66 5.33 45.22
CA ASP A 195 -24.41 6.08 45.31
C ASP A 195 -23.39 5.56 44.30
N THR A 196 -22.98 6.43 43.37
CA THR A 196 -21.95 6.15 42.38
C THR A 196 -20.77 7.12 42.48
N SER A 197 -20.58 7.75 43.65
CA SER A 197 -19.49 8.72 43.88
C SER A 197 -18.09 8.12 43.70
N GLY A 198 -17.94 6.79 43.86
CA GLY A 198 -16.70 6.08 43.58
C GLY A 198 -16.38 5.85 42.09
N PHE A 199 -17.29 6.21 41.17
CA PHE A 199 -17.07 6.08 39.73
C PHE A 199 -16.07 7.14 39.23
N PRO A 200 -15.21 6.84 38.23
CA PRO A 200 -14.25 7.82 37.74
C PRO A 200 -14.92 9.07 37.15
N ASP A 201 -14.41 10.25 37.50
CA ASP A 201 -14.92 11.57 37.10
C ASP A 201 -13.95 12.35 36.19
N SER A 202 -12.95 11.66 35.63
CA SER A 202 -11.89 12.26 34.83
C SER A 202 -12.38 12.91 33.53
N THR A 203 -11.63 13.90 33.04
CA THR A 203 -11.81 14.48 31.71
C THR A 203 -10.86 13.83 30.71
N TYR A 204 -11.38 13.37 29.58
CA TYR A 204 -10.62 12.83 28.46
C TYR A 204 -9.92 13.93 27.66
N ILE A 205 -8.80 13.58 27.03
CA ILE A 205 -8.22 14.37 25.94
C ILE A 205 -9.25 14.43 24.80
N GLU A 206 -9.67 15.65 24.47
CA GLU A 206 -10.64 15.92 23.41
C GLU A 206 -10.11 15.46 22.04
N ASN A 207 -10.97 14.81 21.25
CA ASN A 207 -10.68 14.41 19.89
C ASN A 207 -12.00 14.15 19.14
N SER A 208 -12.38 15.10 18.27
CA SER A 208 -13.68 15.04 17.62
C SER A 208 -13.81 13.92 16.57
N ARG A 209 -12.70 13.38 16.03
CA ARG A 209 -12.75 12.24 15.10
C ARG A 209 -13.22 10.94 15.75
N ILE A 210 -13.04 10.81 17.07
CA ILE A 210 -13.52 9.67 17.86
C ILE A 210 -14.69 10.02 18.76
N ASN A 211 -15.34 11.17 18.53
CA ASN A 211 -16.50 11.68 19.25
C ASN A 211 -16.24 12.00 20.73
N ILE A 212 -15.01 12.38 21.08
CA ILE A 212 -14.73 13.02 22.37
C ILE A 212 -14.80 14.52 22.13
N THR A 213 -15.95 15.15 22.44
CA THR A 213 -16.19 16.58 22.24
C THR A 213 -16.77 17.23 23.48
N THR A 214 -16.17 18.35 23.88
CA THR A 214 -16.58 19.15 25.06
C THR A 214 -18.01 19.68 24.92
N SER A 215 -18.43 20.04 23.71
CA SER A 215 -19.78 20.57 23.44
C SER A 215 -20.92 19.58 23.71
N THR A 216 -20.64 18.28 23.71
CA THR A 216 -21.63 17.23 24.02
C THR A 216 -21.46 16.65 25.43
N GLY A 217 -20.43 17.10 26.15
CA GLY A 217 -19.99 16.52 27.42
C GLY A 217 -19.34 15.14 27.29
N ALA A 218 -19.04 14.68 26.06
CA ALA A 218 -18.42 13.37 25.80
C ALA A 218 -16.97 13.27 26.30
N ASP A 219 -16.36 14.40 26.64
CA ASP A 219 -15.07 14.51 27.32
C ASP A 219 -15.14 14.09 28.80
N LYS A 220 -16.32 14.01 29.41
CA LYS A 220 -16.50 13.53 30.79
C LYS A 220 -16.61 12.01 30.82
N TYR A 221 -15.82 11.35 31.67
CA TYR A 221 -15.71 9.89 31.73
C TYR A 221 -17.06 9.18 31.90
N ASP A 222 -17.87 9.69 32.82
CA ASP A 222 -19.10 9.06 33.30
C ASP A 222 -20.34 9.38 32.45
N ARG A 223 -20.24 10.32 31.50
CA ARG A 223 -21.36 10.82 30.68
C ARG A 223 -22.07 9.73 29.89
N ILE A 224 -21.33 8.70 29.47
CA ILE A 224 -21.84 7.63 28.60
C ILE A 224 -22.44 6.44 29.38
N PHE A 225 -22.61 6.53 30.69
CA PHE A 225 -23.15 5.45 31.52
C PHE A 225 -24.44 5.86 32.24
N THR A 226 -25.40 4.94 32.35
CA THR A 226 -26.58 5.10 33.23
C THR A 226 -26.17 4.97 34.70
N ASN A 227 -26.93 5.54 35.65
CA ASN A 227 -26.58 5.46 37.07
C ASN A 227 -26.53 4.00 37.55
N ARG A 228 -27.52 3.19 37.16
CA ARG A 228 -27.51 1.74 37.43
C ARG A 228 -26.31 1.01 36.82
N GLY A 229 -25.88 1.41 35.63
CA GLY A 229 -24.69 0.86 34.97
C GLY A 229 -23.41 1.20 35.72
N LYS A 230 -23.29 2.44 36.22
CA LYS A 230 -22.17 2.87 37.07
C LYS A 230 -22.11 2.05 38.36
N PHE A 231 -23.23 1.96 39.08
CA PHE A 231 -23.32 1.16 40.31
C PHE A 231 -23.00 -0.31 40.08
N ALA A 232 -23.51 -0.90 38.99
CA ALA A 232 -23.22 -2.28 38.63
C ALA A 232 -21.72 -2.54 38.42
N LEU A 233 -21.05 -1.66 37.67
CA LEU A 233 -19.61 -1.77 37.43
C LEU A 233 -18.80 -1.60 38.73
N LEU A 234 -19.19 -0.66 39.59
CA LEU A 234 -18.57 -0.46 40.90
C LEU A 234 -18.73 -1.69 41.80
N THR A 235 -19.91 -2.30 41.81
CA THR A 235 -20.19 -3.50 42.61
C THR A 235 -19.27 -4.65 42.21
N ILE A 236 -19.11 -4.88 40.90
CA ILE A 236 -18.21 -5.93 40.40
C ILE A 236 -16.75 -5.58 40.70
N GLN A 237 -16.37 -4.31 40.53
CA GLN A 237 -15.02 -3.83 40.84
C GLN A 237 -14.67 -4.03 42.31
N GLU A 238 -15.57 -3.68 43.23
CA GLU A 238 -15.37 -3.84 44.67
C GLU A 238 -15.19 -5.33 45.03
N ALA A 239 -15.99 -6.21 44.43
CA ALA A 239 -15.84 -7.65 44.61
C ALA A 239 -14.48 -8.17 44.11
N ILE A 240 -14.01 -7.69 42.95
CA ILE A 240 -12.68 -8.03 42.41
C ILE A 240 -11.56 -7.48 43.32
N SER A 241 -11.69 -6.24 43.79
CA SER A 241 -10.68 -5.58 44.63
C SER A 241 -10.48 -6.25 45.99
N LYS A 242 -11.47 -7.01 46.49
CA LYS A 242 -11.37 -7.81 47.73
C LYS A 242 -10.55 -9.09 47.56
N LEU A 243 -10.27 -9.52 46.33
CA LEU A 243 -9.46 -10.71 46.05
C LEU A 243 -7.96 -10.44 46.29
N PRO A 244 -7.16 -11.48 46.60
CA PRO A 244 -5.71 -11.36 46.73
C PRO A 244 -5.04 -10.80 45.46
N ASP A 245 -4.01 -9.96 45.64
CA ASP A 245 -3.25 -9.38 44.53
C ASP A 245 -2.40 -10.42 43.80
N THR A 246 -2.94 -10.91 42.69
CA THR A 246 -2.46 -12.05 41.93
C THR A 246 -2.80 -11.86 40.45
N LEU A 247 -2.14 -12.62 39.57
CA LEU A 247 -2.38 -12.57 38.12
C LEU A 247 -3.83 -12.96 37.78
N GLU A 248 -4.39 -13.90 38.53
CA GLU A 248 -5.75 -14.40 38.38
C GLU A 248 -6.78 -13.30 38.68
N ARG A 249 -6.54 -12.48 39.73
CA ARG A 249 -7.34 -11.28 39.98
C ARG A 249 -7.21 -10.27 38.84
N HIS A 250 -5.99 -10.02 38.35
CA HIS A 250 -5.75 -9.10 37.23
C HIS A 250 -6.43 -9.57 35.94
N LEU A 251 -6.56 -10.88 35.72
CA LEU A 251 -7.33 -11.42 34.60
C LEU A 251 -8.82 -11.05 34.72
N LEU A 252 -9.42 -11.20 35.91
CA LEU A 252 -10.80 -10.77 36.16
C LEU A 252 -10.96 -9.25 36.00
N GLN A 253 -9.96 -8.49 36.41
CA GLN A 253 -9.92 -7.05 36.20
C GLN A 253 -9.97 -6.69 34.69
N HIS A 254 -9.18 -7.39 33.85
CA HIS A 254 -9.23 -7.22 32.40
C HIS A 254 -10.56 -7.66 31.78
N ALA A 255 -11.22 -8.67 32.35
CA ALA A 255 -12.57 -9.07 31.95
C ALA A 255 -13.60 -7.95 32.23
N LEU A 256 -13.52 -7.29 33.39
CA LEU A 256 -14.37 -6.15 33.73
C LEU A 256 -14.09 -4.95 32.82
N VAL A 257 -12.82 -4.60 32.62
CA VAL A 257 -12.43 -3.47 31.75
C VAL A 257 -12.84 -3.70 30.29
N SER A 258 -12.74 -4.94 29.81
CA SER A 258 -13.22 -5.33 28.47
C SER A 258 -14.76 -5.27 28.33
N SER A 259 -15.49 -5.11 29.44
CA SER A 259 -16.95 -4.99 29.47
C SER A 259 -17.43 -3.54 29.36
N LEU A 260 -16.61 -2.55 29.70
CA LEU A 260 -16.96 -1.11 29.67
C LEU A 260 -17.57 -0.66 28.33
N PRO A 261 -17.04 -1.03 27.14
CA PRO A 261 -17.59 -0.60 25.86
C PRO A 261 -19.02 -1.08 25.58
N LEU A 262 -19.43 -2.16 26.25
CA LEU A 262 -20.73 -2.81 26.10
C LEU A 262 -21.69 -2.45 27.25
N ALA A 263 -21.16 -1.99 28.38
CA ALA A 263 -21.90 -1.54 29.57
C ALA A 263 -22.41 -0.09 29.45
N ARG A 264 -21.80 0.71 28.57
CA ARG A 264 -22.23 2.09 28.29
C ARG A 264 -23.59 2.16 27.58
N ILE A 265 -24.17 3.36 27.59
CA ILE A 265 -25.23 3.77 26.68
C ILE A 265 -24.65 3.77 25.26
N ALA A 266 -25.22 2.95 24.38
CA ALA A 266 -24.76 2.79 23.00
C ALA A 266 -25.91 3.00 22.01
N GLN A 267 -25.58 3.24 20.75
CA GLN A 267 -26.61 3.32 19.70
C GLN A 267 -27.16 1.91 19.41
N PHE A 268 -28.47 1.79 19.20
CA PHE A 268 -29.09 0.51 18.85
C PHE A 268 -28.37 -0.18 17.66
N GLY A 269 -28.00 -1.44 17.84
CA GLY A 269 -27.33 -2.22 16.80
C GLY A 269 -25.88 -1.82 16.47
N SER A 270 -25.28 -0.87 17.21
CA SER A 270 -23.85 -0.51 17.11
C SER A 270 -23.23 -0.47 18.51
N SER A 271 -22.66 -1.59 18.94
CA SER A 271 -22.24 -1.73 20.34
C SER A 271 -20.83 -1.21 20.61
N THR A 272 -19.89 -1.27 19.65
CA THR A 272 -18.48 -1.01 19.98
C THR A 272 -17.72 -0.03 19.09
N ASP A 273 -18.16 0.25 17.86
CA ASP A 273 -17.32 1.01 16.90
C ASP A 273 -17.20 2.51 17.19
N ILE A 274 -18.08 3.04 18.05
CA ILE A 274 -18.15 4.46 18.41
C ILE A 274 -18.26 4.59 19.94
N LEU A 275 -17.13 4.48 20.63
CA LEU A 275 -17.07 4.40 22.10
C LEU A 275 -17.66 5.62 22.82
N TYR A 276 -17.34 6.83 22.36
CA TYR A 276 -17.58 8.07 23.10
C TYR A 276 -18.80 8.86 22.63
N HIS A 277 -19.53 8.36 21.63
CA HIS A 277 -20.71 9.05 21.13
C HIS A 277 -21.80 9.11 22.22
N VAL A 278 -22.15 10.32 22.62
CA VAL A 278 -23.31 10.61 23.46
C VAL A 278 -24.56 10.43 22.62
N VAL A 279 -25.36 9.42 22.94
CA VAL A 279 -26.54 9.02 22.14
C VAL A 279 -27.79 9.68 22.73
N PRO A 280 -28.40 10.68 22.07
CA PRO A 280 -29.56 11.38 22.63
C PRO A 280 -30.86 10.57 22.51
N GLN A 281 -30.98 9.74 21.48
CA GLN A 281 -32.17 8.94 21.15
C GLN A 281 -31.78 7.62 20.49
N LYS A 282 -32.69 6.65 20.50
CA LYS A 282 -32.51 5.29 19.97
C LYS A 282 -31.30 4.61 20.62
N ALA A 283 -31.17 4.75 21.92
CA ALA A 283 -30.10 4.13 22.66
C ALA A 283 -30.44 2.68 23.03
N GLN A 284 -29.41 1.97 23.43
CA GLN A 284 -29.51 0.71 24.14
C GLN A 284 -28.62 0.77 25.38
N GLU A 285 -29.07 0.12 26.44
CA GLU A 285 -28.20 -0.33 27.52
C GLU A 285 -28.28 -1.86 27.66
N THR A 286 -27.25 -2.45 28.25
CA THR A 286 -27.13 -3.90 28.40
C THR A 286 -26.85 -4.25 29.85
N ASN A 287 -27.36 -5.41 30.29
CA ASN A 287 -27.08 -5.96 31.61
C ASN A 287 -25.56 -6.15 31.84
N VAL A 288 -25.00 -5.41 32.79
CA VAL A 288 -23.55 -5.37 33.04
C VAL A 288 -22.98 -6.71 33.48
N TRP A 289 -23.67 -7.45 34.36
CA TRP A 289 -23.22 -8.79 34.79
C TRP A 289 -23.12 -9.75 33.60
N SER A 290 -24.12 -9.74 32.71
CA SER A 290 -24.15 -10.59 31.52
C SER A 290 -22.96 -10.30 30.58
N VAL A 291 -22.61 -9.03 30.43
CA VAL A 291 -21.43 -8.61 29.64
C VAL A 291 -20.13 -9.07 30.32
N PHE A 292 -19.99 -8.83 31.63
CA PHE A 292 -18.82 -9.24 32.41
C PHE A 292 -18.57 -10.75 32.33
N ASN A 293 -19.60 -11.56 32.60
CA ASN A 293 -19.54 -13.01 32.48
C ASN A 293 -19.15 -13.46 31.05
N THR A 294 -19.67 -12.78 30.03
CA THR A 294 -19.29 -13.07 28.63
C THR A 294 -17.81 -12.78 28.38
N LYS A 295 -17.28 -11.66 28.91
CA LYS A 295 -15.87 -11.28 28.73
C LYS A 295 -14.90 -12.16 29.48
N TYR A 296 -15.25 -12.55 30.70
CA TYR A 296 -14.53 -13.58 31.45
C TYR A 296 -14.39 -14.87 30.63
N LYS A 297 -15.51 -15.39 30.07
CA LYS A 297 -15.50 -16.58 29.21
C LYS A 297 -14.73 -16.39 27.91
N ASP A 298 -14.83 -15.24 27.27
CA ASP A 298 -14.10 -14.92 26.04
C ASP A 298 -12.57 -14.95 26.27
N ILE A 299 -12.10 -14.43 27.41
CA ILE A 299 -10.68 -14.44 27.80
C ILE A 299 -10.22 -15.87 28.12
N LEU A 300 -10.98 -16.63 28.90
CA LEU A 300 -10.65 -18.05 29.18
C LEU A 300 -10.64 -18.90 27.90
N ASN A 301 -11.54 -18.63 26.95
CA ASN A 301 -11.54 -19.32 25.67
C ASN A 301 -10.28 -18.98 24.85
N PHE A 302 -9.78 -17.74 24.90
CA PHE A 302 -8.48 -17.40 24.31
C PHE A 302 -7.35 -18.20 24.96
N LYS A 303 -7.28 -18.20 26.29
CA LYS A 303 -6.26 -18.95 27.04
C LYS A 303 -6.28 -20.43 26.68
N LYS A 304 -7.45 -21.06 26.69
CA LYS A 304 -7.61 -22.47 26.32
C LYS A 304 -7.11 -22.76 24.90
N GLN A 305 -7.48 -21.90 23.93
CA GLN A 305 -7.12 -22.11 22.52
C GLN A 305 -5.63 -21.94 22.25
N TYR A 306 -4.97 -21.01 22.95
CA TYR A 306 -3.54 -20.70 22.76
C TYR A 306 -2.68 -21.09 23.97
N SER A 307 -3.04 -22.18 24.65
CA SER A 307 -2.34 -22.70 25.84
C SER A 307 -0.85 -22.95 25.60
N ASN A 308 -0.50 -23.46 24.42
CA ASN A 308 0.90 -23.71 24.03
C ASN A 308 1.76 -22.45 23.90
N TYR A 309 1.15 -21.27 23.85
CA TYR A 309 1.85 -19.99 23.73
C TYR A 309 1.86 -19.20 25.03
N GLN A 310 1.30 -19.73 26.12
CA GLN A 310 1.34 -19.07 27.42
C GLN A 310 2.65 -19.37 28.14
N VAL A 311 3.20 -18.37 28.84
CA VAL A 311 4.47 -18.48 29.58
C VAL A 311 4.42 -17.71 30.90
N SER A 312 5.34 -18.02 31.81
CA SER A 312 5.43 -17.33 33.11
C SER A 312 5.89 -15.87 33.01
N ASP A 313 6.76 -15.53 32.05
CA ASP A 313 7.24 -14.16 31.82
C ASP A 313 7.34 -13.81 30.34
N VAL A 314 6.41 -12.99 29.86
CA VAL A 314 6.34 -12.50 28.48
C VAL A 314 7.52 -11.57 28.12
N LYS A 315 8.24 -11.01 29.10
CA LYS A 315 9.42 -10.15 28.89
C LYS A 315 10.71 -10.98 28.70
N SER A 316 10.70 -12.26 29.09
CA SER A 316 11.87 -13.13 29.06
C SER A 316 11.49 -14.57 28.71
N ASN A 317 11.12 -14.80 27.45
CA ASN A 317 10.87 -16.13 26.90
C ASN A 317 11.74 -16.41 25.66
N SER A 318 11.99 -17.70 25.40
CA SER A 318 12.80 -18.21 24.30
C SER A 318 12.13 -18.06 22.92
N GLN A 319 10.79 -18.10 22.88
CA GLN A 319 10.01 -18.01 21.64
C GLN A 319 9.60 -16.56 21.33
N TYR A 320 9.23 -15.77 22.34
CA TYR A 320 8.86 -14.38 22.12
C TYR A 320 9.23 -13.47 23.28
N LYS A 321 9.26 -12.16 23.01
CA LYS A 321 9.47 -11.12 24.02
C LYS A 321 8.56 -9.93 23.77
N LEU A 322 7.76 -9.56 24.76
CA LEU A 322 6.84 -8.41 24.70
C LEU A 322 7.32 -7.30 25.64
N LEU A 323 7.40 -6.07 25.13
CA LEU A 323 7.83 -4.89 25.88
C LEU A 323 6.81 -3.75 25.80
N CYS A 324 6.62 -3.05 26.91
CA CYS A 324 5.87 -1.80 26.95
C CYS A 324 6.83 -0.63 26.61
N GLY A 325 6.53 0.12 25.57
CA GLY A 325 7.33 1.25 25.11
C GLY A 325 7.07 1.58 23.64
N SER A 326 7.73 2.61 23.11
CA SER A 326 7.66 2.91 21.67
C SER A 326 8.69 2.11 20.88
N TYR A 327 8.60 2.17 19.55
CA TYR A 327 9.63 1.73 18.62
C TYR A 327 11.02 2.34 18.94
N ARG A 328 11.14 3.39 19.76
CA ARG A 328 12.45 3.90 20.20
C ARG A 328 13.20 2.92 21.11
N THR A 329 12.51 1.94 21.70
CA THR A 329 13.11 0.90 22.55
C THR A 329 14.19 0.10 21.80
N ILE A 330 14.08 -0.03 20.47
CA ILE A 330 15.07 -0.72 19.62
C ILE A 330 16.25 0.16 19.19
N LEU A 331 16.34 1.42 19.64
CA LEU A 331 17.53 2.26 19.43
C LEU A 331 18.73 1.85 20.29
N ASP A 332 18.52 1.02 21.31
CA ASP A 332 19.60 0.44 22.11
C ASP A 332 20.51 -0.43 21.24
N LYS A 333 21.83 -0.25 21.36
CA LYS A 333 22.87 -0.97 20.60
C LYS A 333 22.70 -2.48 20.62
N LYS A 334 22.12 -3.06 21.68
CA LYS A 334 21.88 -4.53 21.76
C LYS A 334 20.88 -5.06 20.72
N TYR A 335 20.18 -4.18 20.00
CA TYR A 335 19.22 -4.53 18.95
C TYR A 335 19.73 -4.22 17.53
N GLU A 336 20.95 -3.70 17.39
CA GLU A 336 21.55 -3.41 16.10
C GLU A 336 21.74 -4.69 15.28
N ASN A 337 21.30 -4.69 14.02
CA ASN A 337 21.32 -5.84 13.09
C ASN A 337 20.81 -7.17 13.71
N LYS A 338 19.82 -7.10 14.58
CA LYS A 338 19.29 -8.27 15.30
C LYS A 338 18.22 -9.04 14.54
N PHE A 339 17.35 -8.33 13.83
CA PHE A 339 16.10 -8.90 13.30
C PHE A 339 16.25 -9.39 11.87
N ASP A 340 15.57 -10.48 11.54
CA ASP A 340 15.53 -11.13 10.22
C ASP A 340 14.33 -10.69 9.38
N LEU A 341 13.30 -10.12 10.02
CA LEU A 341 12.12 -9.57 9.38
C LEU A 341 11.50 -8.50 10.30
N VAL A 342 11.03 -7.39 9.72
CA VAL A 342 10.06 -6.53 10.38
C VAL A 342 8.71 -6.77 9.74
N TYR A 343 7.66 -7.05 10.52
CA TYR A 343 6.30 -7.13 10.00
C TYR A 343 5.33 -6.47 10.97
N THR A 344 4.73 -5.35 10.54
CA THR A 344 3.92 -4.51 11.42
C THR A 344 2.80 -3.76 10.68
N ASP A 345 1.86 -3.22 11.45
CA ASP A 345 0.80 -2.28 11.03
C ASP A 345 0.93 -1.02 11.89
N PHE A 346 1.79 -0.09 11.49
CA PHE A 346 1.93 1.16 12.23
C PHE A 346 0.68 2.05 12.04
N PRO A 347 0.37 2.94 12.99
CA PRO A 347 -0.78 3.83 12.86
C PRO A 347 -0.69 4.69 11.59
N TYR A 348 -1.70 4.58 10.71
CA TYR A 348 -1.72 5.31 9.45
C TYR A 348 -2.55 6.60 9.55
N THR A 349 -1.86 7.73 9.37
CA THR A 349 -2.45 9.09 9.39
C THR A 349 -3.40 9.30 10.57
N ASP A 350 -4.64 9.71 10.30
CA ASP A 350 -5.68 10.07 11.24
C ASP A 350 -6.74 8.96 11.43
N GLN A 351 -6.43 7.73 11.00
CA GLN A 351 -7.42 6.64 11.02
C GLN A 351 -7.83 6.21 12.43
N VAL A 352 -6.86 6.08 13.34
CA VAL A 352 -7.09 5.67 14.73
C VAL A 352 -6.09 6.35 15.66
N PRO A 353 -6.52 7.33 16.48
CA PRO A 353 -5.72 7.87 17.57
C PRO A 353 -5.81 6.94 18.79
N TYR A 354 -4.89 5.97 18.92
CA TYR A 354 -5.01 4.87 19.88
C TYR A 354 -4.90 5.34 21.34
N LEU A 355 -3.99 6.28 21.63
CA LEU A 355 -3.82 6.81 22.99
C LEU A 355 -4.99 7.72 23.43
N GLU A 356 -5.67 8.44 22.54
CA GLU A 356 -6.91 9.13 22.93
C GLU A 356 -8.09 8.15 23.03
N ARG A 357 -8.12 7.13 22.16
CA ARG A 357 -9.27 6.22 22.08
C ARG A 357 -9.32 5.21 23.23
N ASN A 358 -8.20 4.79 23.78
CA ASN A 358 -8.16 3.79 24.84
C ASN A 358 -8.23 4.41 26.25
N GLN A 359 -8.51 5.72 26.37
CA GLN A 359 -8.66 6.41 27.66
C GLN A 359 -9.75 5.80 28.54
N LEU A 360 -10.83 5.26 27.93
CA LEU A 360 -11.92 4.59 28.64
C LEU A 360 -11.39 3.47 29.56
N PHE A 361 -10.40 2.72 29.09
CA PHE A 361 -9.84 1.57 29.79
C PHE A 361 -8.76 1.99 30.80
N ARG A 362 -7.84 2.87 30.37
CA ARG A 362 -6.74 3.36 31.22
C ARG A 362 -7.23 4.09 32.45
N VAL A 363 -8.22 4.97 32.30
CA VAL A 363 -8.77 5.73 33.44
C VAL A 363 -9.37 4.77 34.48
N TRP A 364 -10.11 3.73 34.04
CA TRP A 364 -10.63 2.71 34.95
C TRP A 364 -9.53 1.98 35.71
N LEU A 365 -8.54 1.46 34.99
CA LEU A 365 -7.44 0.70 35.59
C LEU A 365 -6.59 1.56 36.54
N ASN A 366 -6.32 2.82 36.16
CA ASN A 366 -5.56 3.75 36.99
C ASN A 366 -6.31 4.14 38.26
N HIS A 367 -7.65 4.18 38.21
CA HIS A 367 -8.49 4.52 39.35
C HIS A 367 -8.61 3.38 40.37
N PHE A 368 -8.66 2.11 39.92
CA PHE A 368 -8.97 0.97 40.81
C PHE A 368 -7.84 -0.03 41.06
N CYS A 369 -6.84 -0.14 40.19
CA CYS A 369 -5.93 -1.29 40.19
C CYS A 369 -4.56 -0.92 40.74
N ASP A 370 -3.85 -0.03 40.05
CA ASP A 370 -2.47 0.30 40.38
C ASP A 370 -2.20 1.78 40.14
N GLY A 371 -1.97 2.50 41.23
CA GLY A 371 -1.89 3.95 41.33
C GLY A 371 -0.66 4.59 40.68
N ASN A 372 -0.37 4.24 39.43
CA ASN A 372 0.25 5.07 38.38
C ASN A 372 0.62 4.26 37.09
N ASN A 373 0.46 2.93 37.07
CA ASN A 373 0.92 2.08 35.95
C ASN A 373 0.20 2.35 34.63
N PHE A 374 -1.04 2.84 34.70
CA PHE A 374 -1.90 3.12 33.54
C PHE A 374 -2.00 4.60 33.19
N VAL A 375 -1.16 5.45 33.80
CA VAL A 375 -1.10 6.89 33.50
C VAL A 375 -0.73 7.12 32.04
N LEU A 376 -1.52 7.95 31.36
CA LEU A 376 -1.20 8.45 30.03
C LEU A 376 -0.18 9.59 30.15
N SER A 377 1.10 9.27 29.97
CA SER A 377 2.18 10.24 30.13
C SER A 377 2.39 11.12 28.88
N GLU A 378 2.91 12.33 29.10
CA GLU A 378 3.38 13.22 28.02
C GLU A 378 4.42 12.52 27.12
N LYS A 379 5.27 11.67 27.69
CA LYS A 379 6.23 10.87 26.92
C LYS A 379 5.52 9.96 25.91
N MET A 380 4.47 9.26 26.34
CA MET A 380 3.69 8.39 25.43
C MET A 380 3.02 9.22 24.33
N LEU A 381 2.41 10.35 24.67
CA LEU A 381 1.78 11.25 23.69
C LEU A 381 2.78 11.80 22.66
N ASN A 382 4.02 12.08 23.08
CA ASN A 382 5.06 12.57 22.19
C ASN A 382 5.67 11.47 21.30
N GLU A 383 5.74 10.23 21.81
CA GLU A 383 6.30 9.10 21.09
C GLU A 383 5.28 8.36 20.19
N GLU A 384 3.98 8.58 20.37
CA GLU A 384 2.94 8.01 19.51
C GLU A 384 3.03 8.58 18.10
N ILE A 385 2.88 7.70 17.11
CA ILE A 385 2.79 8.06 15.71
C ILE A 385 1.31 8.22 15.39
N VAL A 386 0.88 9.44 15.11
CA VAL A 386 -0.53 9.75 14.87
C VAL A 386 -0.67 11.11 14.19
N LEU A 387 -1.64 11.26 13.30
CA LEU A 387 -2.16 12.55 12.89
C LEU A 387 -3.46 12.83 13.66
N THR A 388 -3.37 13.51 14.79
CA THR A 388 -4.53 13.76 15.67
C THR A 388 -5.12 15.14 15.44
N ASN A 389 -6.42 15.31 15.72
CA ASN A 389 -7.05 16.63 15.75
C ASN A 389 -7.39 17.07 17.18
N ALA A 390 -6.79 16.42 18.18
CA ALA A 390 -6.91 16.83 19.57
C ALA A 390 -6.39 18.26 19.75
N PRO A 391 -7.20 19.20 20.27
CA PRO A 391 -6.79 20.61 20.41
C PRO A 391 -5.54 20.82 21.27
N THR A 392 -5.31 19.94 22.24
CA THR A 392 -4.15 19.98 23.14
C THR A 392 -2.87 19.42 22.52
N ARG A 393 -2.95 18.62 21.44
CA ARG A 393 -1.80 17.93 20.82
C ARG A 393 -1.34 18.59 19.52
N LYS A 394 -1.04 19.88 19.57
CA LYS A 394 -0.61 20.67 18.40
C LYS A 394 0.65 20.11 17.72
N ASN A 395 1.53 19.47 18.48
CA ASN A 395 2.75 18.81 18.01
C ASN A 395 2.51 17.46 17.27
N LYS A 396 1.25 17.05 17.10
CA LYS A 396 0.85 15.86 16.31
C LYS A 396 -0.28 16.19 15.32
N GLY A 397 -0.52 17.48 15.07
CA GLY A 397 -1.70 17.97 14.34
C GLY A 397 -1.52 18.16 12.83
N THR A 398 -0.30 18.04 12.30
CA THR A 398 0.00 18.28 10.87
C THR A 398 0.59 17.04 10.19
N ILE A 399 0.38 16.94 8.87
CA ILE A 399 0.89 15.81 8.08
C ILE A 399 2.42 15.76 8.06
N ASP A 400 3.10 16.91 8.13
CA ASP A 400 4.56 16.98 8.13
C ASP A 400 5.16 16.38 9.41
N LEU A 401 4.53 16.64 10.56
CA LEU A 401 4.93 16.04 11.85
C LEU A 401 4.73 14.52 11.81
N TYR A 402 3.65 14.05 11.20
CA TYR A 402 3.44 12.63 10.96
C TYR A 402 4.53 12.03 10.05
N PHE A 403 4.91 12.71 8.96
CA PHE A 403 6.02 12.25 8.10
C PHE A 403 7.37 12.25 8.81
N GLN A 404 7.61 13.18 9.74
CA GLN A 404 8.79 13.14 10.60
C GLN A 404 8.80 11.88 11.48
N ASP A 405 7.65 11.49 12.05
CA ASP A 405 7.53 10.24 12.81
C ASP A 405 7.78 9.01 11.93
N ILE A 406 7.23 8.97 10.71
CA ILE A 406 7.51 7.89 9.74
C ILE A 406 9.00 7.82 9.38
N ASN A 407 9.64 8.96 9.12
CA ASN A 407 11.07 9.03 8.86
C ASN A 407 11.87 8.44 10.04
N ASN A 408 11.47 8.76 11.28
CA ASN A 408 12.11 8.24 12.48
C ASN A 408 11.92 6.72 12.64
N ILE A 409 10.76 6.15 12.24
CA ILE A 409 10.58 4.70 12.19
C ILE A 409 11.61 4.08 11.25
N PHE A 410 11.66 4.50 9.98
CA PHE A 410 12.58 3.90 9.02
C PHE A 410 14.04 4.07 9.43
N ALA A 411 14.42 5.22 9.98
CA ALA A 411 15.76 5.43 10.55
C ALA A 411 16.08 4.44 11.68
N THR A 412 15.08 4.10 12.49
CA THR A 412 15.22 3.12 13.58
C THR A 412 15.31 1.69 13.02
N LEU A 413 14.43 1.34 12.09
CA LEU A 413 14.42 0.01 11.45
C LEU A 413 15.70 -0.25 10.66
N GLN A 414 16.28 0.79 10.04
CA GLN A 414 17.56 0.70 9.35
C GLN A 414 18.66 0.19 10.28
N LYS A 415 18.66 0.57 11.56
CA LYS A 415 19.67 0.12 12.52
C LYS A 415 19.45 -1.31 12.99
N CYS A 416 18.20 -1.72 13.21
CA CYS A 416 17.90 -3.00 13.86
C CYS A 416 17.71 -4.19 12.91
N LEU A 417 17.26 -3.96 11.67
CA LEU A 417 17.05 -5.02 10.68
C LEU A 417 18.39 -5.43 10.07
N LYS A 418 18.63 -6.72 9.83
CA LYS A 418 19.82 -7.18 9.12
C LYS A 418 19.81 -6.71 7.66
N VAL A 419 20.99 -6.52 7.08
CA VAL A 419 21.16 -6.13 5.66
C VAL A 419 20.50 -7.17 4.74
N GLU A 420 19.91 -6.73 3.63
CA GLU A 420 19.16 -7.55 2.66
C GLU A 420 17.90 -8.25 3.19
N LYS A 421 17.51 -8.02 4.45
CA LYS A 421 16.25 -8.51 5.01
C LYS A 421 15.10 -7.53 4.77
N PHE A 422 13.87 -8.03 4.99
CA PHE A 422 12.66 -7.32 4.60
C PHE A 422 11.99 -6.57 5.76
N ALA A 423 11.37 -5.44 5.43
CA ALA A 423 10.41 -4.75 6.27
C ALA A 423 9.05 -4.73 5.57
N ILE A 424 8.03 -5.24 6.24
CA ILE A 424 6.68 -5.43 5.72
C ILE A 424 5.72 -4.56 6.51
N PHE A 425 4.93 -3.78 5.79
CA PHE A 425 3.91 -2.91 6.36
C PHE A 425 2.55 -3.26 5.81
N THR A 426 1.58 -3.46 6.70
CA THR A 426 0.18 -3.45 6.30
C THR A 426 -0.30 -2.00 6.31
N ILE A 427 -0.89 -1.53 5.22
CA ILE A 427 -1.34 -0.14 5.04
C ILE A 427 -2.76 -0.15 4.50
N LYS A 428 -3.59 0.81 4.93
CA LYS A 428 -4.90 1.03 4.33
C LYS A 428 -4.87 2.20 3.37
N LEU A 429 -4.89 1.89 2.06
CA LEU A 429 -5.10 2.89 1.02
C LEU A 429 -6.59 3.25 0.99
N GLY A 430 -6.91 4.43 1.51
CA GLY A 430 -8.26 4.99 1.49
C GLY A 430 -8.40 6.04 0.38
N LYS A 431 -8.85 7.24 0.75
CA LYS A 431 -9.06 8.40 -0.14
C LYS A 431 -7.77 8.79 -0.90
N ALA A 432 -7.88 9.59 -1.97
CA ALA A 432 -6.75 10.08 -2.76
C ALA A 432 -5.60 10.70 -1.95
N SER A 433 -5.90 11.35 -0.81
CA SER A 433 -4.88 11.84 0.14
C SER A 433 -3.96 10.74 0.69
N HIS A 434 -4.48 9.52 0.85
CA HIS A 434 -3.72 8.36 1.33
C HIS A 434 -2.75 7.84 0.27
N ILE A 435 -2.99 8.08 -1.02
CA ILE A 435 -2.05 7.72 -2.09
C ILE A 435 -0.81 8.62 -2.01
N ARG A 436 -0.98 9.93 -1.84
CA ARG A 436 0.14 10.85 -1.62
C ARG A 436 0.94 10.49 -0.38
N THR A 437 0.24 10.14 0.71
CA THR A 437 0.88 9.68 1.95
C THR A 437 1.70 8.42 1.74
N TYR A 438 1.17 7.45 0.99
CA TYR A 438 1.87 6.21 0.65
C TYR A 438 3.14 6.47 -0.17
N LEU A 439 3.07 7.34 -1.17
CA LEU A 439 4.24 7.72 -1.97
C LEU A 439 5.33 8.36 -1.10
N GLU A 440 4.93 9.21 -0.15
CA GLU A 440 5.87 9.82 0.78
C GLU A 440 6.51 8.79 1.73
N ILE A 441 5.74 7.81 2.22
CA ILE A 441 6.28 6.68 2.99
C ILE A 441 7.34 5.92 2.19
N VAL A 442 7.12 5.68 0.89
CA VAL A 442 8.12 5.04 0.02
C VAL A 442 9.37 5.91 -0.12
N ASN A 443 9.23 7.22 -0.30
CA ASN A 443 10.36 8.14 -0.38
C ASN A 443 11.16 8.18 0.93
N LEU A 444 10.48 8.21 2.08
CA LEU A 444 11.11 8.17 3.39
C LEU A 444 11.80 6.82 3.65
N ALA A 445 11.26 5.72 3.16
CA ALA A 445 11.93 4.43 3.18
C ALA A 445 13.25 4.48 2.39
N LYS A 446 13.21 5.01 1.15
CA LYS A 446 14.40 5.20 0.30
C LYS A 446 15.48 6.05 0.95
N LYS A 447 15.10 7.20 1.50
CA LYS A 447 15.97 8.08 2.29
C LYS A 447 16.70 7.32 3.40
N ASN A 448 16.00 6.41 4.06
CA ASN A 448 16.54 5.62 5.16
C ASN A 448 17.16 4.28 4.73
N GLY A 449 17.49 4.11 3.45
CA GLY A 449 18.23 2.95 2.96
C GLY A 449 17.39 1.69 2.76
N PHE A 450 16.10 1.84 2.48
CA PHE A 450 15.23 0.75 2.07
C PHE A 450 14.84 0.90 0.60
N GLU A 451 14.75 -0.21 -0.12
CA GLU A 451 14.20 -0.21 -1.47
C GLU A 451 12.83 -0.88 -1.49
N TYR A 452 11.91 -0.31 -2.27
CA TYR A 452 10.60 -0.88 -2.49
C TYR A 452 10.72 -2.17 -3.32
N VAL A 453 10.14 -3.26 -2.82
CA VAL A 453 10.15 -4.56 -3.51
C VAL A 453 8.82 -4.80 -4.21
N SER A 454 7.72 -4.73 -3.45
CA SER A 454 6.40 -5.09 -3.96
C SER A 454 5.26 -4.57 -3.10
N ARG A 455 4.06 -4.62 -3.66
CA ARG A 455 2.79 -4.43 -2.96
C ARG A 455 1.72 -5.37 -3.50
N PHE A 456 0.81 -5.79 -2.63
CA PHE A 456 -0.39 -6.54 -3.03
C PHE A 456 -1.57 -6.21 -2.12
N GLY A 457 -2.78 -6.32 -2.66
CA GLY A 457 -4.02 -6.07 -1.94
C GLY A 457 -4.50 -7.30 -1.18
N ILE A 458 -5.15 -7.08 -0.02
CA ILE A 458 -5.82 -8.11 0.76
C ILE A 458 -7.32 -7.78 0.80
N GLU A 459 -8.07 -8.28 -0.16
CA GLU A 459 -9.52 -8.03 -0.21
C GLU A 459 -10.26 -8.68 0.98
N LYS A 460 -11.32 -8.02 1.47
CA LYS A 460 -12.22 -8.57 2.49
C LYS A 460 -13.55 -8.94 1.86
N ASN A 461 -13.77 -10.23 1.62
CA ASN A 461 -15.09 -10.75 1.25
C ASN A 461 -15.98 -10.85 2.51
N ASP A 462 -16.79 -9.83 2.81
CA ASP A 462 -17.84 -9.90 3.86
C ASP A 462 -19.17 -9.29 3.38
N PRO A 463 -20.22 -10.09 3.10
CA PRO A 463 -21.44 -9.66 2.42
C PRO A 463 -22.61 -9.47 3.39
N THR A 464 -22.61 -8.42 4.23
CA THR A 464 -23.81 -8.07 5.01
C THR A 464 -24.23 -6.61 4.81
N LEU A 465 -25.46 -6.44 4.30
CA LEU A 465 -26.15 -5.17 4.04
C LEU A 465 -26.12 -4.17 5.22
N ARG A 466 -25.99 -4.64 6.47
CA ARG A 466 -25.90 -3.78 7.67
C ARG A 466 -24.59 -3.00 7.78
N LYS A 467 -23.50 -3.46 7.15
CA LYS A 467 -22.22 -2.72 7.09
C LYS A 467 -22.21 -1.67 5.98
N GLN A 468 -23.08 -1.78 4.98
CA GLN A 468 -23.04 -0.93 3.79
C GLN A 468 -23.25 0.56 4.08
N SER A 469 -24.00 0.93 5.13
CA SER A 469 -24.17 2.33 5.53
C SER A 469 -22.94 2.92 6.26
N ALA A 470 -22.15 2.09 6.95
CA ALA A 470 -20.85 2.48 7.50
C ALA A 470 -19.74 2.44 6.43
N TYR A 471 -19.94 1.64 5.37
CA TYR A 471 -19.04 1.52 4.23
C TYR A 471 -19.15 2.65 3.21
N ALA A 472 -20.19 3.49 3.26
CA ALA A 472 -20.30 4.65 2.36
C ALA A 472 -19.09 5.61 2.45
N ASN A 473 -18.28 5.52 3.51
CA ASN A 473 -17.00 6.23 3.69
C ASN A 473 -15.74 5.35 3.65
N THR A 474 -15.82 4.04 3.36
CA THR A 474 -14.67 3.12 3.46
C THR A 474 -14.22 2.59 2.10
N PHE A 475 -13.36 3.36 1.43
CA PHE A 475 -12.46 2.80 0.42
C PHE A 475 -11.44 1.90 1.17
N MET A 476 -11.54 0.57 1.05
CA MET A 476 -10.65 -0.38 1.76
C MET A 476 -9.96 -1.32 0.79
N ASN A 477 -8.87 -0.85 0.18
CA ASN A 477 -7.81 -1.77 -0.24
C ASN A 477 -6.76 -1.72 0.88
N GLU A 478 -6.88 -2.66 1.82
CA GLU A 478 -5.78 -3.01 2.71
C GLU A 478 -4.69 -3.62 1.83
N ILE A 479 -3.50 -3.06 1.87
CA ILE A 479 -2.36 -3.52 1.09
C ILE A 479 -1.23 -3.94 2.03
N ILE A 480 -0.43 -4.88 1.55
CA ILE A 480 0.87 -5.17 2.13
C ILE A 480 1.92 -4.56 1.23
N VAL A 481 2.91 -3.95 1.85
CA VAL A 481 4.03 -3.29 1.18
C VAL A 481 5.31 -3.90 1.73
N ILE A 482 6.18 -4.34 0.82
CA ILE A 482 7.44 -5.00 1.15
C ILE A 482 8.58 -4.08 0.72
N PHE A 483 9.50 -3.84 1.66
CA PHE A 483 10.75 -3.16 1.44
C PHE A 483 11.91 -4.08 1.79
N GLN A 484 13.06 -3.91 1.15
CA GLN A 484 14.31 -4.56 1.52
C GLN A 484 15.30 -3.53 2.07
N LYS A 485 15.99 -3.84 3.17
CA LYS A 485 17.11 -3.03 3.64
C LYS A 485 18.31 -3.19 2.70
N LEU A 486 18.81 -2.08 2.18
CA LEU A 486 19.97 -2.05 1.29
C LEU A 486 21.29 -2.18 2.06
N LYS A 487 22.34 -2.62 1.35
CA LYS A 487 23.74 -2.45 1.79
C LYS A 487 24.09 -0.97 1.79
N ASP A 488 24.99 -0.54 2.66
CA ASP A 488 25.36 0.88 2.78
C ASP A 488 25.89 1.50 1.48
N GLU A 489 26.55 0.69 0.63
CA GLU A 489 27.06 1.08 -0.69
C GLU A 489 25.99 1.18 -1.79
N ASP A 490 24.82 0.60 -1.57
CA ASP A 490 23.68 0.61 -2.49
C ASP A 490 22.61 1.63 -2.11
N ARG A 491 22.73 2.22 -0.91
CA ARG A 491 21.81 3.25 -0.43
C ARG A 491 21.80 4.45 -1.36
N TYR A 492 20.60 4.95 -1.64
CA TYR A 492 20.36 6.22 -2.31
C TYR A 492 21.18 7.35 -1.68
N PHE A 493 21.73 8.22 -2.53
CA PHE A 493 22.55 9.32 -2.06
C PHE A 493 21.69 10.51 -1.64
N TYR A 494 21.37 10.57 -0.34
CA TYR A 494 20.69 11.70 0.29
C TYR A 494 21.66 12.58 1.08
N VAL A 495 21.43 13.90 1.05
CA VAL A 495 22.09 14.90 1.89
C VAL A 495 21.02 15.64 2.68
N GLY A 496 20.94 15.36 3.98
CA GLY A 496 19.80 15.79 4.79
C GLY A 496 18.49 15.17 4.27
N ASP A 497 17.53 16.03 3.90
CA ASP A 497 16.25 15.64 3.27
C ASP A 497 16.28 15.67 1.74
N VAL A 498 17.43 16.01 1.14
CA VAL A 498 17.56 16.20 -0.31
C VAL A 498 18.06 14.93 -0.97
N ASP A 499 17.31 14.45 -1.96
CA ASP A 499 17.73 13.38 -2.88
C ASP A 499 18.81 13.91 -3.83
N PHE A 500 20.06 13.87 -3.37
CA PHE A 500 21.21 14.36 -4.12
C PHE A 500 21.47 13.50 -5.36
N GLU A 501 21.21 12.20 -5.29
CA GLU A 501 21.31 11.31 -6.44
C GLU A 501 20.40 11.79 -7.59
N PHE A 502 19.15 12.13 -7.30
CA PHE A 502 18.22 12.68 -8.29
C PHE A 502 18.74 14.00 -8.89
N ILE A 503 19.14 14.95 -8.03
CA ILE A 503 19.64 16.26 -8.46
C ILE A 503 20.88 16.08 -9.34
N PHE A 504 21.84 15.29 -8.90
CA PHE A 504 23.08 15.07 -9.60
C PHE A 504 22.82 14.47 -10.99
N LYS A 505 22.01 13.41 -11.08
CA LYS A 505 21.60 12.84 -12.37
C LYS A 505 20.92 13.85 -13.28
N LYS A 506 20.01 14.65 -12.73
CA LYS A 506 19.27 15.68 -13.47
C LYS A 506 20.21 16.73 -14.06
N GLU A 507 21.18 17.20 -13.29
CA GLU A 507 22.14 18.20 -13.79
C GLU A 507 23.12 17.60 -14.80
N ILE A 508 23.63 16.38 -14.58
CA ILE A 508 24.45 15.71 -15.60
C ILE A 508 23.66 15.55 -16.91
N TYR A 509 22.42 15.07 -16.84
CA TYR A 509 21.57 14.92 -18.04
C TYR A 509 21.38 16.26 -18.78
N LYS A 510 21.13 17.35 -18.06
CA LYS A 510 21.01 18.70 -18.66
C LYS A 510 22.29 19.20 -19.31
N ILE A 511 23.44 18.92 -18.70
CA ILE A 511 24.76 19.29 -19.26
C ILE A 511 24.96 18.55 -20.57
N LEU A 512 24.72 17.23 -20.59
CA LEU A 512 24.88 16.40 -21.79
C LEU A 512 23.93 16.82 -22.93
N LEU A 513 22.69 17.25 -22.62
CA LEU A 513 21.75 17.76 -23.63
C LEU A 513 22.19 19.06 -24.30
N LYS A 514 23.00 19.87 -23.62
CA LYS A 514 23.45 21.20 -24.09
C LYS A 514 24.89 21.19 -24.63
N GLN A 515 25.49 20.01 -24.69
CA GLN A 515 26.91 19.86 -24.96
C GLN A 515 27.20 20.12 -26.44
N GLU A 516 28.12 21.04 -26.72
CA GLU A 516 28.62 21.30 -28.07
C GLU A 516 29.58 20.17 -28.51
N PRO A 517 29.67 19.84 -29.82
CA PRO A 517 30.41 18.67 -30.32
C PRO A 517 31.90 18.59 -29.96
N HIS A 518 32.51 19.70 -29.50
CA HIS A 518 33.94 19.82 -29.24
C HIS A 518 34.31 19.84 -27.74
N ASP A 519 33.36 19.91 -26.82
CA ASP A 519 33.63 19.86 -25.37
C ASP A 519 33.21 18.50 -24.82
N SER A 520 34.16 17.66 -24.41
CA SER A 520 33.86 16.34 -23.83
C SER A 520 33.62 16.44 -22.32
N PHE A 521 32.48 15.94 -21.87
CA PHE A 521 32.10 15.86 -20.46
C PHE A 521 32.49 14.48 -19.90
N THR A 522 33.51 14.46 -19.04
CA THR A 522 34.13 13.22 -18.54
C THR A 522 33.66 12.88 -17.13
N LEU A 523 33.88 11.64 -16.70
CA LEU A 523 33.66 11.19 -15.32
C LEU A 523 34.28 12.13 -14.29
N THR A 524 35.51 12.58 -14.51
CA THR A 524 36.19 13.52 -13.61
C THR A 524 35.46 14.87 -13.54
N LYS A 525 35.03 15.42 -14.68
CA LYS A 525 34.24 16.66 -14.72
C LYS A 525 32.89 16.49 -13.99
N ALA A 526 32.23 15.35 -14.19
CA ALA A 526 30.97 15.03 -13.51
C ALA A 526 31.14 14.97 -11.98
N VAL A 527 32.15 14.26 -11.49
CA VAL A 527 32.42 14.16 -10.03
C VAL A 527 32.80 15.52 -9.45
N ASN A 528 33.64 16.30 -10.12
CA ASN A 528 33.99 17.65 -9.66
C ASN A 528 32.76 18.56 -9.58
N TYR A 529 31.90 18.52 -10.60
CA TYR A 529 30.64 19.26 -10.58
C TYR A 529 29.71 18.79 -9.45
N GLY A 530 29.65 17.48 -9.21
CA GLY A 530 28.92 16.93 -8.05
C GLY A 530 29.47 17.42 -6.72
N ASN A 531 30.78 17.52 -6.57
CA ASN A 531 31.42 18.10 -5.38
C ASN A 531 31.04 19.58 -5.18
N GLU A 532 31.04 20.37 -6.26
CA GLU A 532 30.59 21.77 -6.22
C GLU A 532 29.13 21.87 -5.72
N LEU A 533 28.24 21.05 -6.28
CA LEU A 533 26.84 20.99 -5.85
C LEU A 533 26.68 20.57 -4.37
N LEU A 534 27.54 19.70 -3.85
CA LEU A 534 27.54 19.31 -2.44
C LEU A 534 28.01 20.46 -1.54
N ILE A 535 29.09 21.14 -1.93
CA ILE A 535 29.64 22.29 -1.19
C ILE A 535 28.63 23.44 -1.14
N GLU A 536 27.93 23.73 -2.24
CA GLU A 536 26.83 24.70 -2.29
C GLU A 536 25.69 24.39 -1.30
N ARG A 537 25.58 23.13 -0.88
CA ARG A 537 24.59 22.65 0.10
C ARG A 537 25.18 22.49 1.50
N GLU A 538 26.30 23.14 1.76
CA GLU A 538 27.01 23.09 3.05
C GLU A 538 27.44 21.67 3.45
N TYR A 539 27.61 20.78 2.48
CA TYR A 539 28.07 19.40 2.69
C TYR A 539 29.49 19.22 2.18
N ILE A 540 30.38 18.68 3.03
CA ILE A 540 31.77 18.43 2.67
C ILE A 540 31.87 16.99 2.10
N PRO A 541 32.11 16.81 0.79
CA PRO A 541 32.22 15.50 0.18
C PRO A 541 33.44 14.72 0.70
N ASN A 542 33.27 13.41 0.85
CA ASN A 542 34.35 12.47 1.18
C ASN A 542 34.56 11.42 0.08
N GLU A 543 35.53 10.53 0.27
CA GLU A 543 35.87 9.48 -0.70
C GLU A 543 34.69 8.54 -1.03
N LYS A 544 33.82 8.24 -0.05
CA LYS A 544 32.62 7.42 -0.31
C LYS A 544 31.62 8.15 -1.20
N ASP A 545 31.51 9.47 -1.06
CA ASP A 545 30.62 10.28 -1.91
C ASP A 545 31.14 10.33 -3.34
N HIS A 546 32.45 10.44 -3.53
CA HIS A 546 33.09 10.34 -4.84
C HIS A 546 32.78 9.00 -5.52
N LEU A 547 32.94 7.89 -4.79
CA LEU A 547 32.63 6.56 -5.30
C LEU A 547 31.14 6.41 -5.63
N LYS A 548 30.24 6.97 -4.81
CA LYS A 548 28.80 7.02 -5.10
C LYS A 548 28.51 7.80 -6.38
N MET A 549 29.11 8.97 -6.57
CA MET A 549 28.92 9.77 -7.79
C MET A 549 29.41 9.03 -9.04
N LEU A 550 30.58 8.39 -8.98
CA LEU A 550 31.08 7.54 -10.07
C LEU A 550 30.11 6.39 -10.39
N LYS A 551 29.59 5.71 -9.36
CA LYS A 551 28.58 4.66 -9.50
C LYS A 551 27.29 5.20 -10.11
N ILE A 552 26.80 6.35 -9.66
CA ILE A 552 25.60 6.99 -10.20
C ILE A 552 25.77 7.29 -11.69
N VAL A 553 26.91 7.84 -12.11
CA VAL A 553 27.14 8.15 -13.51
C VAL A 553 27.22 6.87 -14.35
N SER A 554 28.04 5.91 -13.93
CA SER A 554 28.22 4.64 -14.66
C SER A 554 26.95 3.78 -14.74
N GLU A 555 26.08 3.81 -13.72
CA GLU A 555 24.82 3.07 -13.71
C GLU A 555 23.70 3.72 -14.54
N ASN A 556 23.81 5.02 -14.86
CA ASN A 556 22.71 5.79 -15.48
C ASN A 556 23.06 6.38 -16.85
N PHE A 557 24.33 6.44 -17.23
CA PHE A 557 24.81 7.00 -18.49
C PHE A 557 25.80 6.05 -19.15
N LEU A 558 25.96 6.16 -20.46
CA LEU A 558 27.00 5.42 -21.18
C LEU A 558 28.35 6.09 -20.91
N VAL A 559 29.38 5.29 -20.64
CA VAL A 559 30.74 5.79 -20.40
C VAL A 559 31.66 5.15 -21.43
N GLY A 560 32.27 5.97 -22.28
CA GLY A 560 33.25 5.53 -23.27
C GLY A 560 34.61 5.21 -22.65
N ASP A 561 35.48 4.53 -23.39
CA ASP A 561 36.81 4.07 -22.93
C ASP A 561 37.71 5.20 -22.42
N ASN A 562 37.51 6.42 -22.94
CA ASN A 562 38.23 7.63 -22.51
C ASN A 562 37.58 8.32 -21.29
N GLY A 563 36.56 7.71 -20.67
CA GLY A 563 35.80 8.26 -19.54
C GLY A 563 34.80 9.35 -19.92
N THR A 564 34.51 9.55 -21.21
CA THR A 564 33.48 10.50 -21.69
C THR A 564 32.09 9.92 -21.46
N ILE A 565 31.17 10.75 -20.99
CA ILE A 565 29.80 10.37 -20.63
C ILE A 565 28.86 10.72 -21.77
N TYR A 566 27.91 9.82 -22.05
CA TYR A 566 26.88 9.99 -23.07
C TYR A 566 25.50 9.61 -22.52
N ILE A 567 24.44 10.23 -23.05
CA ILE A 567 23.07 9.83 -22.75
C ILE A 567 22.79 8.46 -23.38
N ASP A 568 22.20 7.55 -22.62
CA ASP A 568 21.67 6.30 -23.16
C ASP A 568 20.29 6.54 -23.76
N ASN A 569 20.22 6.66 -25.09
CA ASN A 569 18.95 6.89 -25.79
C ASN A 569 17.96 5.73 -25.66
N ASN A 570 18.42 4.53 -25.33
CA ASN A 570 17.57 3.35 -25.12
C ASN A 570 17.04 3.26 -23.69
N ARG A 571 17.49 4.13 -22.79
CA ARG A 571 17.01 4.22 -21.41
C ARG A 571 15.94 5.29 -21.27
N LEU A 572 14.96 5.02 -20.39
CA LEU A 572 13.94 5.99 -19.96
C LEU A 572 14.42 6.73 -18.71
N TYR A 573 14.57 8.05 -18.78
CA TYR A 573 14.93 8.87 -17.61
C TYR A 573 13.67 9.50 -16.98
N LEU A 574 12.78 8.65 -16.46
CA LEU A 574 11.40 8.98 -16.04
C LEU A 574 11.22 10.23 -15.16
N ASP A 575 12.20 10.54 -14.31
CA ASP A 575 12.09 11.66 -13.37
C ASP A 575 12.78 12.94 -13.90
N ILE A 576 13.42 12.86 -15.09
CA ILE A 576 14.32 13.90 -15.63
C ILE A 576 13.90 14.33 -17.06
N GLU A 577 13.49 13.39 -17.92
CA GLU A 577 13.03 13.63 -19.29
C GLU A 577 11.64 14.28 -19.34
N ASP A 578 11.36 15.03 -20.41
CA ASP A 578 10.03 15.59 -20.64
C ASP A 578 9.03 14.52 -21.10
N ASN A 579 7.74 14.76 -20.81
CA ASN A 579 6.66 13.80 -21.07
C ASN A 579 6.54 13.39 -22.55
N LYS A 580 6.88 14.29 -23.50
CA LYS A 580 6.80 13.98 -24.93
C LYS A 580 7.88 12.99 -25.32
N THR A 581 9.12 13.21 -24.89
CA THR A 581 10.25 12.30 -25.12
C THR A 581 10.00 10.92 -24.49
N LEU A 582 9.51 10.90 -23.25
CA LEU A 582 9.13 9.66 -22.56
C LEU A 582 8.02 8.90 -23.28
N PHE A 583 6.99 9.61 -23.75
CA PHE A 583 5.89 8.99 -24.50
C PHE A 583 6.38 8.32 -25.79
N VAL A 584 7.28 8.95 -26.55
CA VAL A 584 7.83 8.36 -27.79
C VAL A 584 8.52 7.03 -27.49
N LYS A 585 9.43 7.02 -26.51
CA LYS A 585 10.14 5.81 -26.10
C LYS A 585 9.19 4.71 -25.57
N LEU A 586 8.15 5.09 -24.82
CA LEU A 586 7.11 4.15 -24.34
C LEU A 586 6.28 3.58 -25.49
N TYR A 587 5.90 4.43 -26.44
CA TYR A 587 5.08 4.06 -27.60
C TYR A 587 5.78 3.00 -28.46
N ASP A 588 7.10 3.09 -28.60
CA ASP A 588 7.91 2.11 -29.33
C ASP A 588 7.92 0.72 -28.66
N LEU A 589 7.68 0.64 -27.35
CA LEU A 589 7.60 -0.63 -26.60
C LEU A 589 6.23 -1.30 -26.68
N VAL A 590 5.16 -0.55 -26.97
CA VAL A 590 3.77 -1.06 -26.99
C VAL A 590 3.61 -2.31 -27.86
N PRO A 591 4.16 -2.41 -29.08
CA PRO A 591 4.04 -3.61 -29.92
C PRO A 591 4.62 -4.87 -29.29
N LEU A 592 5.71 -4.75 -28.52
CA LEU A 592 6.36 -5.89 -27.84
C LEU A 592 5.43 -6.48 -26.78
N TYR A 593 4.81 -5.63 -25.96
CA TYR A 593 3.89 -6.06 -24.91
C TYR A 593 2.57 -6.61 -25.45
N ILE A 594 2.05 -6.05 -26.55
CA ILE A 594 0.89 -6.63 -27.24
C ILE A 594 1.20 -8.07 -27.66
N ARG A 595 2.38 -8.32 -28.26
CA ARG A 595 2.78 -9.68 -28.68
C ARG A 595 2.92 -10.63 -27.50
N LYS A 596 3.57 -10.18 -26.43
CA LYS A 596 3.71 -10.95 -25.18
C LYS A 596 2.34 -11.37 -24.64
N LEU A 597 1.44 -10.40 -24.41
CA LEU A 597 0.10 -10.64 -23.87
C LEU A 597 -0.74 -11.58 -24.74
N LEU A 598 -0.68 -11.43 -26.07
CA LEU A 598 -1.37 -12.33 -26.99
C LEU A 598 -0.77 -13.74 -26.99
N SER A 599 0.55 -13.88 -26.81
CA SER A 599 1.21 -15.20 -26.77
C SER A 599 0.95 -15.95 -25.46
N GLU A 600 0.91 -15.24 -24.34
CA GLU A 600 0.71 -15.83 -23.01
C GLU A 600 -0.77 -16.11 -22.73
N ASN A 601 -1.65 -15.17 -23.07
CA ASN A 601 -3.05 -15.18 -22.62
C ASN A 601 -4.06 -15.35 -23.76
N GLY A 602 -3.62 -15.27 -25.02
CA GLY A 602 -4.48 -15.31 -26.22
C GLY A 602 -5.35 -14.06 -26.45
N LYS A 603 -5.59 -13.27 -25.40
CA LYS A 603 -6.42 -12.05 -25.38
C LYS A 603 -6.00 -11.14 -24.20
N PHE A 604 -6.33 -9.85 -24.26
CA PHE A 604 -6.05 -8.90 -23.18
C PHE A 604 -7.01 -7.69 -23.19
N VAL A 605 -7.07 -6.91 -22.11
CA VAL A 605 -7.71 -5.58 -22.06
C VAL A 605 -6.67 -4.45 -21.98
N LEU A 606 -7.07 -3.20 -22.20
CA LEU A 606 -6.12 -2.06 -22.23
C LEU A 606 -5.33 -1.94 -20.93
N GLU A 607 -5.98 -2.23 -19.81
CA GLU A 607 -5.41 -2.21 -18.47
C GLU A 607 -4.27 -3.23 -18.32
N ASP A 608 -4.35 -4.41 -18.94
CA ASP A 608 -3.29 -5.41 -18.91
C ASP A 608 -2.01 -4.89 -19.60
N LEU A 609 -2.17 -4.18 -20.72
CA LEU A 609 -1.04 -3.55 -21.44
C LEU A 609 -0.40 -2.45 -20.59
N TYR A 610 -1.20 -1.64 -19.90
CA TYR A 610 -0.68 -0.59 -19.02
C TYR A 610 0.03 -1.18 -17.80
N MET A 611 -0.48 -2.28 -17.26
CA MET A 611 0.16 -3.02 -16.17
C MET A 611 1.52 -3.59 -16.61
N GLU A 612 1.62 -4.16 -17.80
CA GLU A 612 2.89 -4.67 -18.34
C GLU A 612 3.92 -3.55 -18.62
N LEU A 613 3.47 -2.43 -19.19
CA LEU A 613 4.33 -1.26 -19.41
C LEU A 613 4.83 -0.66 -18.09
N THR A 614 4.00 -0.63 -17.05
CA THR A 614 4.41 -0.10 -15.74
C THR A 614 5.27 -1.10 -14.94
N ALA A 615 5.03 -2.40 -15.07
CA ALA A 615 5.79 -3.44 -14.38
C ALA A 615 7.20 -3.66 -14.96
N SER A 616 7.36 -3.49 -16.27
CA SER A 616 8.64 -3.66 -16.97
C SER A 616 9.62 -2.50 -16.79
N ILE A 617 9.14 -1.37 -16.30
CA ILE A 617 9.92 -0.14 -16.20
C ILE A 617 10.12 0.21 -14.72
N SER A 618 11.36 0.06 -14.26
CA SER A 618 11.79 0.45 -12.91
C SER A 618 11.74 1.98 -12.74
N GLY A 619 10.73 2.52 -12.04
CA GLY A 619 10.67 3.95 -11.72
C GLY A 619 9.33 4.43 -11.14
N SER A 620 9.15 5.75 -11.06
CA SER A 620 7.95 6.36 -10.47
C SER A 620 6.73 6.06 -11.34
N SER A 621 5.93 5.08 -10.92
CA SER A 621 4.72 4.64 -11.64
C SER A 621 3.75 5.80 -11.95
N ASN A 622 3.85 6.90 -11.20
CA ASN A 622 3.04 8.10 -11.40
C ASN A 622 3.35 8.85 -12.70
N THR A 623 4.62 8.99 -13.12
CA THR A 623 4.93 9.71 -14.37
C THR A 623 4.43 8.92 -15.58
N ILE A 624 4.60 7.60 -15.55
CA ILE A 624 4.06 6.70 -16.57
C ILE A 624 2.54 6.78 -16.57
N MET A 625 1.88 6.74 -15.40
CA MET A 625 0.43 6.85 -15.32
C MET A 625 -0.08 8.20 -15.84
N GLN A 626 0.60 9.31 -15.54
CA GLN A 626 0.27 10.64 -16.07
C GLN A 626 0.36 10.71 -17.59
N ILE A 627 1.40 10.09 -18.17
CA ILE A 627 1.55 9.96 -19.63
C ILE A 627 0.41 9.08 -20.17
N LEU A 628 0.19 7.91 -19.58
CA LEU A 628 -0.85 6.98 -20.03
C LEU A 628 -2.26 7.54 -19.82
N ASP A 629 -2.46 8.51 -18.92
CA ASP A 629 -3.75 9.15 -18.67
C ASP A 629 -4.06 10.32 -19.58
N ASN A 630 -3.06 10.87 -20.28
CA ASN A 630 -3.23 11.90 -21.29
C ASN A 630 -4.12 11.41 -22.44
N THR A 631 -5.12 12.20 -22.82
CA THR A 631 -6.13 11.84 -23.83
C THR A 631 -5.54 11.59 -25.21
N ASP A 632 -4.55 12.37 -25.62
CA ASP A 632 -3.94 12.27 -26.95
C ASP A 632 -3.09 10.98 -27.05
N TYR A 633 -2.34 10.69 -25.99
CA TYR A 633 -1.53 9.48 -25.87
C TYR A 633 -2.39 8.21 -25.79
N LYS A 634 -3.50 8.23 -25.04
CA LYS A 634 -4.49 7.13 -25.03
C LYS A 634 -5.03 6.83 -26.42
N SER A 635 -5.34 7.87 -27.20
CA SER A 635 -5.84 7.73 -28.57
C SER A 635 -4.79 7.09 -29.50
N ALA A 636 -3.54 7.54 -29.40
CA ALA A 636 -2.43 6.99 -30.17
C ALA A 636 -2.16 5.51 -29.84
N ILE A 637 -2.17 5.13 -28.56
CA ILE A 637 -1.97 3.73 -28.12
C ILE A 637 -3.13 2.85 -28.59
N ARG A 638 -4.38 3.29 -28.45
CA ARG A 638 -5.55 2.54 -28.95
C ARG A 638 -5.47 2.31 -30.46
N THR A 639 -5.09 3.33 -31.21
CA THR A 639 -4.89 3.22 -32.67
C THR A 639 -3.83 2.17 -32.98
N LEU A 640 -2.72 2.14 -32.22
CA LEU A 640 -1.66 1.15 -32.37
C LEU A 640 -2.15 -0.27 -32.05
N ILE A 641 -2.93 -0.46 -30.97
CA ILE A 641 -3.48 -1.78 -30.59
C ILE A 641 -4.37 -2.35 -31.70
N LEU A 642 -5.24 -1.54 -32.29
CA LEU A 642 -6.17 -1.95 -33.35
C LEU A 642 -5.48 -2.38 -34.66
N ASN A 643 -4.18 -2.10 -34.79
CA ASN A 643 -3.36 -2.62 -35.89
C ASN A 643 -2.97 -4.09 -35.68
N TYR A 644 -2.83 -4.54 -34.43
CA TYR A 644 -2.45 -5.91 -34.07
C TYR A 644 -3.67 -6.76 -33.68
N CYS A 645 -4.72 -6.11 -33.19
CA CYS A 645 -5.85 -6.76 -32.53
C CYS A 645 -7.19 -6.36 -33.13
N GLU A 646 -8.18 -7.22 -32.98
CA GLU A 646 -9.60 -6.90 -33.12
C GLU A 646 -10.28 -7.00 -31.75
N ILE A 647 -11.44 -6.34 -31.60
CA ILE A 647 -12.18 -6.38 -30.35
C ILE A 647 -13.22 -7.51 -30.43
N SER A 648 -13.13 -8.47 -29.53
CA SER A 648 -14.10 -9.56 -29.39
C SER A 648 -14.51 -9.72 -27.92
N ASN A 649 -15.81 -9.61 -27.65
CA ASN A 649 -16.39 -9.68 -26.30
C ASN A 649 -15.71 -8.77 -25.26
N GLY A 650 -15.32 -7.55 -25.67
CA GLY A 650 -14.66 -6.59 -24.79
C GLY A 650 -13.15 -6.81 -24.59
N TYR A 651 -12.55 -7.81 -25.25
CA TYR A 651 -11.12 -8.07 -25.21
C TYR A 651 -10.46 -7.77 -26.56
N TYR A 652 -9.21 -7.33 -26.52
CA TYR A 652 -8.31 -7.34 -27.66
C TYR A 652 -7.83 -8.77 -27.91
N VAL A 653 -8.19 -9.31 -29.07
CA VAL A 653 -7.74 -10.62 -29.55
C VAL A 653 -6.91 -10.44 -30.80
N LYS A 654 -6.01 -11.39 -31.09
CA LYS A 654 -5.17 -11.33 -32.28
C LYS A 654 -6.05 -11.20 -33.52
N LYS A 655 -5.87 -10.11 -34.27
CA LYS A 655 -6.62 -9.85 -35.51
C LYS A 655 -6.34 -10.96 -36.51
N ARG A 656 -7.39 -11.66 -36.97
CA ARG A 656 -7.26 -12.64 -38.06
C ARG A 656 -7.29 -11.88 -39.38
N VAL A 657 -6.21 -11.97 -40.15
CA VAL A 657 -6.10 -11.32 -41.46
C VAL A 657 -6.17 -12.39 -42.54
N VAL A 658 -7.12 -12.23 -43.47
CA VAL A 658 -7.25 -13.05 -44.69
C VAL A 658 -6.42 -12.35 -45.76
N ASN A 659 -5.16 -12.73 -45.90
CA ASN A 659 -4.36 -12.50 -47.11
C ASN A 659 -3.67 -13.84 -47.40
N GLU A 660 -3.61 -14.22 -48.68
CA GLU A 660 -3.03 -15.50 -49.12
C GLU A 660 -1.60 -15.65 -48.58
N LYS A 661 -1.47 -16.48 -47.55
CA LYS A 661 -0.18 -16.91 -47.02
C LYS A 661 0.44 -17.87 -48.02
N HIS A 662 1.63 -17.55 -48.50
CA HIS A 662 2.59 -18.58 -48.85
C HIS A 662 3.31 -18.99 -47.55
N ASP A 663 3.46 -20.29 -47.31
CA ASP A 663 3.84 -20.87 -46.00
C ASP A 663 5.21 -20.44 -45.44
N ASN A 664 5.98 -19.59 -46.15
CA ASN A 664 7.31 -19.11 -45.75
C ASN A 664 7.56 -17.59 -45.96
N SER A 665 6.51 -16.76 -46.09
CA SER A 665 6.70 -15.30 -46.26
C SER A 665 6.77 -14.53 -44.94
N GLU A 666 7.66 -13.53 -44.88
CA GLU A 666 7.90 -12.68 -43.71
C GLU A 666 7.15 -11.35 -43.80
N ASP A 667 6.52 -10.94 -42.70
CA ASP A 667 5.75 -9.70 -42.63
C ASP A 667 6.60 -8.51 -42.20
N ILE A 668 7.01 -7.68 -43.14
CA ILE A 668 7.90 -6.55 -42.86
C ILE A 668 7.23 -5.45 -42.01
N SER A 669 5.89 -5.46 -41.90
CA SER A 669 5.19 -4.54 -40.97
C SER A 669 5.45 -4.87 -39.50
N GLN A 670 5.96 -6.07 -39.21
CA GLN A 670 6.27 -6.53 -37.84
C GLN A 670 7.71 -6.29 -37.43
N TYR A 671 8.57 -5.93 -38.39
CA TYR A 671 9.97 -5.68 -38.13
C TYR A 671 10.13 -4.46 -37.21
N THR A 672 11.15 -4.50 -36.37
CA THR A 672 11.71 -3.35 -35.66
C THR A 672 12.39 -2.39 -36.64
N GLY A 673 12.76 -1.20 -36.19
CA GLY A 673 13.51 -0.24 -37.01
C GLY A 673 14.81 -0.85 -37.56
N SER A 674 15.60 -1.49 -36.69
CA SER A 674 16.88 -2.12 -37.07
C SER A 674 16.72 -3.34 -37.98
N GLU A 675 15.68 -4.17 -37.78
CA GLU A 675 15.37 -5.27 -38.71
C GLU A 675 14.99 -4.74 -40.10
N PHE A 676 14.25 -3.62 -40.16
CA PHE A 676 13.92 -2.96 -41.42
C PHE A 676 15.17 -2.35 -42.09
N GLU A 677 16.07 -1.72 -41.34
CA GLU A 677 17.35 -1.21 -41.86
C GLU A 677 18.23 -2.34 -42.45
N LEU A 678 18.27 -3.50 -41.79
CA LEU A 678 18.96 -4.69 -42.30
C LEU A 678 18.34 -5.20 -43.60
N LEU A 679 17.01 -5.25 -43.67
CA LEU A 679 16.31 -5.62 -44.91
C LEU A 679 16.59 -4.63 -46.05
N VAL A 680 16.55 -3.32 -45.75
CA VAL A 680 16.87 -2.28 -46.73
C VAL A 680 18.31 -2.39 -47.20
N LYS A 681 19.27 -2.71 -46.31
CA LYS A 681 20.65 -2.98 -46.70
C LYS A 681 20.73 -4.12 -47.73
N GLU A 682 20.08 -5.24 -47.48
CA GLU A 682 20.03 -6.37 -48.43
C GLU A 682 19.40 -5.96 -49.76
N LEU A 683 18.33 -5.16 -49.72
CA LEU A 683 17.68 -4.65 -50.91
C LEU A 683 18.60 -3.72 -51.72
N LEU A 684 19.32 -2.80 -51.06
CA LEU A 684 20.23 -1.87 -51.72
C LEU A 684 21.40 -2.59 -52.42
N ILE A 685 21.91 -3.68 -51.85
CA ILE A 685 22.93 -4.52 -52.50
C ILE A 685 22.40 -5.04 -53.84
N LYS A 686 21.13 -5.47 -53.88
CA LYS A 686 20.48 -5.97 -55.10
C LYS A 686 20.19 -4.89 -56.12
N GLU A 687 19.92 -3.66 -55.66
CA GLU A 687 19.79 -2.46 -56.49
C GLU A 687 21.14 -1.91 -57.01
N GLY A 688 22.25 -2.61 -56.76
CA GLY A 688 23.57 -2.26 -57.32
C GLY A 688 24.38 -1.28 -56.47
N TYR A 689 23.95 -1.00 -55.24
CA TYR A 689 24.75 -0.23 -54.28
C TYR A 689 25.83 -1.11 -53.64
N PHE A 690 26.97 -0.50 -53.29
CA PHE A 690 28.10 -1.17 -52.66
C PHE A 690 28.72 -0.29 -51.55
N ASN A 691 29.62 -0.85 -50.74
CA ASN A 691 30.19 -0.19 -49.55
C ASN A 691 29.11 0.32 -48.56
N ILE A 692 28.07 -0.49 -48.34
CA ILE A 692 26.94 -0.12 -47.49
C ILE A 692 27.33 -0.25 -46.02
N THR A 693 27.28 0.87 -45.30
CA THR A 693 27.54 0.95 -43.86
C THR A 693 26.24 1.36 -43.16
N ILE A 694 25.80 0.54 -42.19
CA ILE A 694 24.77 0.95 -41.23
C ILE A 694 25.47 1.91 -40.27
N VAL A 695 25.03 3.17 -40.26
CA VAL A 695 25.60 4.21 -39.40
C VAL A 695 24.95 4.20 -38.01
N GLY A 696 23.80 3.50 -37.88
CA GLY A 696 22.96 3.41 -36.69
C GLY A 696 23.70 3.51 -35.36
N GLY A 697 23.31 4.52 -34.58
CA GLY A 697 23.90 4.83 -33.28
C GLY A 697 23.52 6.23 -32.80
N ALA A 698 23.78 6.53 -31.53
CA ALA A 698 23.52 7.85 -30.97
C ALA A 698 24.37 8.92 -31.69
N GLY A 699 23.72 9.89 -32.33
CA GLY A 699 24.38 11.03 -33.02
C GLY A 699 24.35 10.97 -34.55
N ASP A 700 23.61 10.04 -35.16
CA ASP A 700 23.55 9.82 -36.61
C ASP A 700 22.92 10.97 -37.44
N ARG A 701 22.39 12.00 -36.78
CA ARG A 701 21.73 13.18 -37.38
C ARG A 701 20.65 12.86 -38.43
N GLY A 702 20.08 11.64 -38.39
CA GLY A 702 19.06 11.20 -39.34
C GLY A 702 19.58 10.49 -40.60
N VAL A 703 20.73 9.81 -40.51
CA VAL A 703 21.26 8.91 -41.56
C VAL A 703 21.40 7.49 -40.99
N ASP A 704 20.61 6.55 -41.50
CA ASP A 704 20.67 5.15 -41.03
C ASP A 704 21.67 4.32 -41.85
N LEU A 705 21.77 4.59 -43.16
CA LEU A 705 22.69 3.90 -44.08
C LEU A 705 23.45 4.89 -44.95
N VAL A 706 24.70 4.57 -45.24
CA VAL A 706 25.52 5.23 -46.28
C VAL A 706 25.96 4.17 -47.27
N ALA A 707 25.77 4.41 -48.56
CA ALA A 707 26.21 3.52 -49.63
C ALA A 707 26.88 4.27 -50.78
N SER A 708 27.54 3.54 -51.65
CA SER A 708 28.12 4.04 -52.90
C SER A 708 27.41 3.42 -54.11
N ILE A 709 27.28 4.18 -55.20
CA ILE A 709 26.76 3.71 -56.48
C ILE A 709 27.65 4.22 -57.62
N LEU A 710 27.78 3.42 -58.68
CA LEU A 710 28.55 3.81 -59.87
C LEU A 710 27.60 4.46 -60.89
N LEU A 711 27.79 5.74 -61.18
CA LEU A 711 27.03 6.49 -62.19
C LEU A 711 28.02 7.13 -63.15
N ASP A 712 27.88 6.88 -64.45
CA ASP A 712 28.74 7.44 -65.52
C ASP A 712 30.25 7.25 -65.28
N LYS A 713 30.64 6.11 -64.71
CA LYS A 713 32.02 5.74 -64.31
C LYS A 713 32.58 6.47 -63.08
N ASP A 714 31.78 7.29 -62.40
CA ASP A 714 32.11 7.89 -61.11
C ASP A 714 31.45 7.16 -59.95
N VAL A 715 32.17 7.07 -58.82
CA VAL A 715 31.60 6.60 -57.55
C VAL A 715 30.90 7.77 -56.85
N LYS A 716 29.58 7.66 -56.64
CA LYS A 716 28.77 8.65 -55.92
C LYS A 716 28.35 8.08 -54.57
N LYS A 717 28.44 8.88 -53.50
CA LYS A 717 27.97 8.48 -52.15
C LYS A 717 26.54 8.93 -51.93
N VAL A 718 25.72 8.04 -51.37
CA VAL A 718 24.28 8.21 -51.13
C VAL A 718 23.96 7.89 -49.69
N ILE A 719 23.12 8.72 -49.07
CA ILE A 719 22.64 8.54 -47.70
C ILE A 719 21.17 8.13 -47.69
N PHE A 720 20.80 7.28 -46.72
CA PHE A 720 19.45 6.77 -46.59
C PHE A 720 18.94 6.92 -45.15
N GLN A 721 17.69 7.34 -45.04
CA GLN A 721 16.92 7.24 -43.79
C GLN A 721 15.79 6.23 -44.01
N CYS A 722 15.83 5.15 -43.26
CA CYS A 722 14.78 4.15 -43.09
C CYS A 722 13.84 4.57 -41.96
N LYS A 723 12.56 4.71 -42.28
CA LYS A 723 11.49 4.91 -41.31
C LYS A 723 10.54 3.74 -41.39
N ARG A 724 10.72 2.74 -40.51
CA ARG A 724 9.64 1.78 -40.28
C ARG A 724 8.53 2.53 -39.57
N TRP A 725 7.47 2.91 -40.29
CA TRP A 725 6.35 3.70 -39.80
C TRP A 725 5.03 3.04 -40.25
N ILE A 726 3.98 3.19 -39.43
CA ILE A 726 2.62 2.77 -39.80
C ILE A 726 1.78 3.99 -40.23
N SER A 727 2.05 5.16 -39.65
CA SER A 727 1.54 6.45 -40.12
C SER A 727 2.44 7.05 -41.20
N ASN A 728 1.89 7.94 -42.03
CA ASN A 728 2.66 8.55 -43.09
C ASN A 728 3.82 9.42 -42.57
N VAL A 729 4.96 9.39 -43.27
CA VAL A 729 6.18 10.13 -42.91
C VAL A 729 6.00 11.62 -43.20
N GLY A 730 6.26 12.46 -42.19
CA GLY A 730 6.19 13.92 -42.27
C GLY A 730 7.42 14.59 -42.92
N SER A 731 7.48 15.91 -42.87
CA SER A 731 8.57 16.71 -43.48
C SER A 731 9.90 16.67 -42.71
N GLU A 732 9.86 16.46 -41.39
CA GLU A 732 11.04 16.54 -40.52
C GLU A 732 12.16 15.54 -40.88
N PRO A 733 11.90 14.23 -41.09
CA PRO A 733 12.96 13.30 -41.51
C PRO A 733 13.61 13.68 -42.84
N ILE A 734 12.84 14.25 -43.76
CA ILE A 734 13.31 14.67 -45.09
C ILE A 734 14.22 15.89 -44.97
N GLN A 735 13.83 16.87 -44.14
CA GLN A 735 14.63 18.07 -43.88
C GLN A 735 15.97 17.75 -43.23
N ARG A 736 15.99 16.82 -42.27
CA ARG A 736 17.23 16.35 -41.63
C ARG A 736 18.16 15.68 -42.63
N LEU A 737 17.62 14.77 -43.44
CA LEU A 737 18.39 14.07 -44.47
C LEU A 737 18.95 15.03 -45.53
N PHE A 738 18.19 16.07 -45.89
CA PHE A 738 18.68 17.16 -46.73
C PHE A 738 19.86 17.90 -46.08
N ALA A 739 19.73 18.32 -44.82
CA ALA A 739 20.79 19.03 -44.11
C ALA A 739 22.09 18.22 -44.06
N GLU A 740 22.00 16.90 -43.81
CA GLU A 740 23.16 16.01 -43.80
C GLU A 740 23.80 15.83 -45.19
N ARG A 741 22.97 15.79 -46.25
CA ARG A 741 23.48 15.76 -47.63
C ARG A 741 24.34 16.98 -47.93
N GLU A 742 23.85 18.18 -47.60
CA GLU A 742 24.53 19.44 -47.86
C GLU A 742 25.79 19.59 -47.00
N HIS A 743 25.70 19.25 -45.71
CA HIS A 743 26.80 19.39 -44.76
C HIS A 743 28.01 18.51 -45.11
N HIS A 744 27.78 17.31 -45.64
CA HIS A 744 28.82 16.33 -45.95
C HIS A 744 29.03 16.09 -47.46
N SER A 745 28.44 16.94 -48.32
CA SER A 745 28.58 16.90 -49.78
C SER A 745 28.26 15.52 -50.40
N TYR A 746 27.25 14.84 -49.87
CA TYR A 746 26.76 13.59 -50.45
C TYR A 746 26.04 13.86 -51.77
N SER A 747 26.13 12.93 -52.73
CA SER A 747 25.58 13.13 -54.07
C SER A 747 24.05 13.00 -54.11
N LYS A 748 23.46 12.22 -53.20
CA LYS A 748 22.02 11.95 -53.16
C LYS A 748 21.55 11.55 -51.75
N ALA A 749 20.28 11.83 -51.47
CA ALA A 749 19.60 11.49 -50.22
C ALA A 749 18.28 10.77 -50.54
N ILE A 750 17.99 9.66 -49.84
CA ILE A 750 16.81 8.84 -50.05
C ILE A 750 16.11 8.51 -48.71
N CYS A 751 14.82 8.82 -48.59
CA CYS A 751 14.01 8.42 -47.44
C CYS A 751 13.13 7.22 -47.80
N ILE A 752 13.23 6.14 -47.04
CA ILE A 752 12.57 4.84 -47.29
C ILE A 752 11.62 4.54 -46.14
N THR A 753 10.37 4.14 -46.42
CA THR A 753 9.38 3.80 -45.39
C THR A 753 8.54 2.58 -45.72
N THR A 754 8.00 1.93 -44.68
CA THR A 754 6.99 0.87 -44.78
C THR A 754 5.56 1.38 -44.99
N SER A 755 5.31 2.70 -44.87
CA SER A 755 4.02 3.38 -45.04
C SER A 755 4.01 4.30 -46.29
N ASP A 756 3.20 5.36 -46.33
CA ASP A 756 3.34 6.44 -47.32
C ASP A 756 3.90 7.73 -46.69
N PHE A 757 3.94 8.83 -47.44
CA PHE A 757 4.36 10.17 -47.00
C PHE A 757 3.16 11.11 -46.88
N THR A 758 3.19 12.04 -45.92
CA THR A 758 2.16 13.08 -45.80
C THR A 758 2.26 14.07 -46.96
N THR A 759 1.23 14.90 -47.18
CA THR A 759 1.28 15.98 -48.18
C THR A 759 2.46 16.92 -47.95
N GLU A 760 2.76 17.23 -46.68
CA GLU A 760 3.92 18.04 -46.31
C GLU A 760 5.24 17.32 -46.54
N GLY A 761 5.32 16.01 -46.26
CA GLY A 761 6.49 15.19 -46.55
C GLY A 761 6.79 15.14 -48.05
N LYS A 762 5.77 14.86 -48.89
CA LYS A 762 5.90 14.87 -50.35
C LYS A 762 6.35 16.23 -50.89
N ARG A 763 5.84 17.32 -50.30
CA ARG A 763 6.26 18.69 -50.65
C ARG A 763 7.73 18.95 -50.27
N ALA A 764 8.14 18.59 -49.06
CA ALA A 764 9.51 18.72 -48.60
C ALA A 764 10.49 17.90 -49.48
N ALA A 765 10.12 16.67 -49.85
CA ALA A 765 10.94 15.83 -50.73
C ALA A 765 11.22 16.52 -52.07
N LYS A 766 10.18 17.16 -52.65
CA LYS A 766 10.29 17.93 -53.89
C LYS A 766 11.14 19.18 -53.71
N ASP A 767 10.89 19.96 -52.66
CA ASP A 767 11.57 21.23 -52.41
C ASP A 767 13.06 21.05 -52.11
N PHE A 768 13.45 19.97 -51.43
CA PHE A 768 14.84 19.68 -51.05
C PHE A 768 15.56 18.68 -51.96
N ASN A 769 14.90 18.21 -53.03
CA ASN A 769 15.40 17.20 -53.95
C ASN A 769 15.88 15.92 -53.23
N VAL A 770 15.07 15.42 -52.31
CA VAL A 770 15.28 14.16 -51.59
C VAL A 770 14.38 13.10 -52.22
N GLU A 771 14.94 11.94 -52.60
CA GLU A 771 14.14 10.86 -53.16
C GLU A 771 13.35 10.14 -52.07
N ILE A 772 12.14 9.69 -52.39
CA ILE A 772 11.25 8.99 -51.46
C ILE A 772 10.85 7.61 -51.98
N TRP A 773 10.98 6.59 -51.13
CA TRP A 773 10.50 5.23 -51.38
C TRP A 773 9.40 4.92 -50.36
N ASN A 774 8.15 4.89 -50.83
CA ASN A 774 7.02 4.50 -50.01
C ASN A 774 6.90 2.97 -49.94
N GLY A 775 6.01 2.48 -49.08
CA GLY A 775 5.86 1.06 -48.82
C GLY A 775 5.48 0.27 -50.08
N ILE A 776 4.71 0.85 -51.01
CA ILE A 776 4.37 0.21 -52.29
C ILE A 776 5.64 -0.02 -53.11
N ARG A 777 6.45 1.03 -53.32
CA ARG A 777 7.72 0.93 -54.05
C ARG A 777 8.69 -0.04 -53.39
N VAL A 778 8.77 -0.04 -52.06
CA VAL A 778 9.61 -1.00 -51.32
C VAL A 778 9.14 -2.44 -51.57
N MET A 779 7.83 -2.68 -51.59
CA MET A 779 7.28 -4.00 -51.89
C MET A 779 7.53 -4.43 -53.34
N GLU A 780 7.42 -3.52 -54.31
CA GLU A 780 7.75 -3.80 -55.71
C GLU A 780 9.22 -4.24 -55.86
N LEU A 781 10.15 -3.50 -55.23
CA LEU A 781 11.57 -3.80 -55.26
C LEU A 781 11.91 -5.11 -54.52
N LEU A 782 11.28 -5.36 -53.36
CA LEU A 782 11.45 -6.62 -52.63
C LEU A 782 10.90 -7.81 -53.41
N ASN A 783 9.74 -7.68 -54.06
CA ASN A 783 9.16 -8.75 -54.88
C ASN A 783 10.01 -9.04 -56.12
N HIS A 784 10.64 -8.03 -56.70
CA HIS A 784 11.54 -8.19 -57.84
C HIS A 784 12.78 -9.03 -57.48
N HIS A 785 13.43 -8.73 -56.35
CA HIS A 785 14.69 -9.37 -55.95
C HIS A 785 14.54 -10.59 -55.02
N PHE A 786 13.42 -10.67 -54.31
CA PHE A 786 13.10 -11.69 -53.31
C PHE A 786 11.65 -12.15 -53.47
N PRO A 787 11.29 -12.76 -54.61
CA PRO A 787 9.91 -13.12 -54.94
C PRO A 787 9.30 -14.02 -53.85
N GLN A 788 8.08 -13.69 -53.43
CA GLN A 788 7.28 -14.40 -52.42
C GLN A 788 7.91 -14.49 -51.01
N LYS A 789 9.03 -13.81 -50.76
CA LYS A 789 9.72 -13.86 -49.46
C LYS A 789 9.16 -12.88 -48.44
N TYR A 790 8.69 -11.72 -48.88
CA TYR A 790 8.24 -10.64 -47.99
C TYR A 790 6.83 -10.17 -48.33
N TYR A 791 6.07 -9.74 -47.33
CA TYR A 791 4.80 -9.05 -47.53
C TYR A 791 4.65 -7.93 -46.49
N ASN A 792 3.77 -6.96 -46.76
CA ASN A 792 3.47 -5.86 -45.83
C ASN A 792 1.95 -5.75 -45.63
N ARG A 793 1.43 -6.30 -44.52
CA ARG A 793 -0.01 -6.25 -44.23
C ARG A 793 -0.57 -4.85 -43.98
N ALA A 794 0.28 -3.85 -43.73
CA ALA A 794 -0.16 -2.48 -43.43
C ALA A 794 -0.45 -1.68 -44.71
N LEU A 795 -0.11 -2.21 -45.88
CA LEU A 795 -0.41 -1.62 -47.17
C LEU A 795 -1.71 -2.20 -47.73
N ASN A 796 -2.68 -1.34 -48.03
CA ASN A 796 -3.79 -1.70 -48.92
C ASN A 796 -3.26 -1.68 -50.35
N ILE A 797 -2.74 -2.80 -50.82
CA ILE A 797 -2.40 -2.99 -52.24
C ILE A 797 -3.71 -3.41 -52.94
N PRO A 798 -4.26 -2.63 -53.87
CA PRO A 798 -5.39 -3.09 -54.69
C PRO A 798 -4.96 -4.34 -55.45
N GLU A 799 -5.76 -5.40 -55.44
CA GLU A 799 -5.53 -6.57 -56.29
C GLU A 799 -5.41 -6.12 -57.74
N GLU A 800 -4.26 -6.38 -58.36
CA GLU A 800 -4.12 -6.25 -59.81
C GLU A 800 -5.07 -7.25 -60.46
N SER A 801 -6.04 -6.72 -61.20
CA SER A 801 -6.86 -7.47 -62.13
C SER A 801 -5.94 -8.19 -63.12
N ASN A 802 -5.85 -9.52 -63.02
CA ASN A 802 -5.31 -10.37 -64.07
C ASN A 802 -5.92 -9.97 -65.43
N ASN A 803 -5.09 -9.42 -66.31
CA ASN A 803 -5.19 -9.55 -67.77
C ASN A 803 -3.85 -9.23 -68.43
#